data_AF-A0A1G8Y437-F1
#
_entry.id   AF-A0A1G8Y437-F1
#
_cell.length_a   1.000
_cell.length_b   1.000
_cell.length_c   1.000
_cell.angle_alpha   90.00
_cell.angle_beta   90.00
_cell.angle_gamma   90.00
#
_symmetry.space_group_name_H-M   'P 1'
#
loop_
_entity.id
_entity.type
_entity.pdbx_description
1 polymer ?
#
loop_
_entity_poly.entity_id
_entity_poly.type
_entity_poly.pdbx_seq_one_letter_code
_entity_poly.pdbx_strand_id
1 'polypeptide(L)'
;MNGKLQIKQKISSAISSGDLRELEKVVSDISETQTRKERKSLYEQMNAALTEAAFEGNQPEFLSQLVEPTKDEIFSLIRRATTLYIQNKDEAWFNAIFTLIDKLDRKSHQSDILAEISRDFIQTAVDTGDIHYIEKGGETFDNISIRKYRSAILSDIIPLLIQYGQKYQNIEIMQHALQLLSEINDISKQSQLHADIVRAIAGFGIESGNIDLVIRGLASATEINQKIRRTNSIADIVDAAWKSSLKKEISDIERIIDSLPDITDERRTEVLAILTEHLLDRQRDKKQIYTKLLKINDEKPWAGQTLVIELLKKAERSGERWFLEKAFEFNARGGVETQLPIEEIVLSGIAVVEKSGNPTILLDIIPLIDESCDPAKAAHLYRQITDALSRMGDFYHAIEVMRKASTRVERINAQFFDTSVRLIKEGIRRDEIELIRENVLATLEIDIADSLVHQAVTDFCKEYDFDEVVRHIPAIKELVRPHHAQDNLLFECNNILLERGFVRQKDPSALVDLVSQIEEQALREQAISAIVVEMARTGVSRKDRDLLRRSTGLTCEIMDQRARAEALGGIVDQAAILAVEDSDLDLLHGMRVLTSSLLERDYCLFTMGKVIHGLIMYGIEQLSLRALDEATQILSQITDPSLQRQLIDPLIEGYVRVGSLQAADQLSQGKAKIFENMMEPFEIALNLLKTNTPREEISIKIASYVDIMLEYTQIYRSPIFAVPMTLFSLEIEGEYERTAMIQRLLTFFTDYVKEFDSADPYEVTAYLLEGIEGATASSQVLELMYRLLEHTGDVYARYSGMYRIVSAYSALGNAERAEKIIKRLHETIGTITEPSISAIMLSDLAGLMAGIDHDAARGYLTEAQGMLELVGPEQEAFIRKNLIYAARSINAINRQEQDIDWAIEQVSGIEDPVEYVDALAAVFDMVSEPTQRKEILSAMCHTVVSIPSPYIRLSMLYDVAQFAETYGDEEEIDELLDGMEKTAGYVQIPFIVSMTRQRMAQMLFSFYRKSGKPIIQQRAVDIVSAIDDDRIRYNLMVQLEQEMPQSWKNTVYGRILDCRDKIRNGNYTTKDMVALDRAIRAVPDRAKRATYYTELYLIARSAMQHEVADRMLLCALEEARIIRPLSRRAFVLGDMACRLYAERYEDRSRELLDMAVGEALNIRDSTIRDEVYDELDMSMRIIQEHWL
;
A
#
# COMPACT_ATOMS: atom_id res chain seq x y z
N MET A 1 55.52 13.28 12.49
CA MET A 1 54.49 14.32 12.24
C MET A 1 55.07 15.72 11.93
N ASN A 2 56.33 15.86 11.46
CA ASN A 2 56.90 17.18 11.07
C ASN A 2 56.99 17.46 9.56
N GLY A 3 56.62 16.51 8.68
CA GLY A 3 56.73 16.68 7.21
C GLY A 3 55.59 17.48 6.55
N LYS A 4 54.36 17.39 7.06
CA LYS A 4 53.17 18.05 6.48
C LYS A 4 53.21 19.58 6.57
N LEU A 5 53.76 20.14 7.64
CA LEU A 5 53.89 21.59 7.82
C LEU A 5 54.97 22.22 6.91
N GLN A 6 56.03 21.47 6.57
CA GLN A 6 57.11 21.96 5.70
C GLN A 6 56.71 22.06 4.22
N ILE A 7 55.94 21.09 3.69
CA ILE A 7 55.52 21.12 2.28
C ILE A 7 54.50 22.24 2.03
N LYS A 8 53.59 22.50 2.99
CA LYS A 8 52.62 23.60 2.90
C LYS A 8 53.31 24.97 2.85
N GLN A 9 54.35 25.19 3.65
CA GLN A 9 55.15 26.41 3.60
C GLN A 9 55.94 26.55 2.29
N LYS A 10 56.43 25.43 1.71
CA LYS A 10 57.06 25.43 0.39
C LYS A 10 56.08 25.80 -0.73
N ILE A 11 54.85 25.29 -0.71
CA ILE A 11 53.79 25.65 -1.69
C ILE A 11 53.52 27.16 -1.63
N SER A 12 53.25 27.71 -0.44
CA SER A 12 52.98 29.14 -0.30
C SER A 12 54.19 30.01 -0.66
N SER A 13 55.42 29.57 -0.36
CA SER A 13 56.65 30.29 -0.72
C SER A 13 56.88 30.30 -2.24
N ALA A 14 56.67 29.18 -2.92
CA ALA A 14 56.85 29.05 -4.37
C ALA A 14 55.78 29.83 -5.16
N ILE A 15 54.55 29.90 -4.66
CA ILE A 15 53.49 30.74 -5.24
C ILE A 15 53.82 32.24 -5.04
N SER A 16 54.41 32.61 -3.89
CA SER A 16 54.79 34.00 -3.60
C SER A 16 56.04 34.47 -4.35
N SER A 17 56.94 33.57 -4.74
CA SER A 17 58.14 33.90 -5.52
C SER A 17 57.85 34.11 -7.01
N GLY A 18 56.76 33.54 -7.52
CA GLY A 18 56.35 33.62 -8.91
C GLY A 18 57.20 32.81 -9.88
N ASP A 19 58.16 32.01 -9.39
CA ASP A 19 59.01 31.17 -10.24
C ASP A 19 58.37 29.80 -10.50
N LEU A 20 57.93 29.57 -11.74
CA LEU A 20 57.32 28.32 -12.19
C LEU A 20 58.23 27.09 -11.96
N ARG A 21 59.56 27.26 -11.96
CA ARG A 21 60.52 26.15 -11.73
C ARG A 21 60.55 25.71 -10.27
N GLU A 22 60.26 26.61 -9.33
CA GLU A 22 60.13 26.25 -7.92
C GLU A 22 58.86 25.44 -7.68
N LEU A 23 57.77 25.75 -8.40
CA LEU A 23 56.52 24.98 -8.36
C LEU A 23 56.69 23.56 -8.92
N GLU A 24 57.38 23.38 -10.05
CA GLU A 24 57.69 22.05 -10.60
C GLU A 24 58.51 21.19 -9.61
N LYS A 25 59.44 21.81 -8.88
CA LYS A 25 60.24 21.13 -7.85
C LYS A 25 59.38 20.72 -6.66
N VAL A 26 58.41 21.55 -6.25
CA VAL A 26 57.44 21.20 -5.20
C VAL A 26 56.51 20.07 -5.63
N VAL A 27 56.12 20.00 -6.91
CA VAL A 27 55.36 18.88 -7.47
C VAL A 27 56.18 17.58 -7.42
N SER A 28 57.47 17.63 -7.77
CA SER A 28 58.37 16.48 -7.64
C SER A 28 58.49 16.00 -6.18
N ASP A 29 58.69 16.92 -5.23
CA ASP A 29 58.75 16.62 -3.79
C ASP A 29 57.45 15.95 -3.29
N ILE A 30 56.28 16.38 -3.78
CA ILE A 30 54.98 15.77 -3.44
C ILE A 30 54.83 14.38 -4.06
N SER A 31 55.37 14.16 -5.27
CA SER A 31 55.28 12.88 -5.98
C SER A 31 56.04 11.74 -5.29
N GLU A 32 57.07 12.06 -4.50
CA GLU A 32 57.91 11.11 -3.74
C GLU A 32 57.29 10.63 -2.40
N THR A 33 56.11 11.13 -2.01
CA THR A 33 55.44 10.70 -0.77
C THR A 33 54.86 9.28 -0.83
N GLN A 34 55.04 8.49 0.24
CA GLN A 34 54.81 7.03 0.25
C GLN A 34 53.34 6.57 0.15
N THR A 35 52.33 7.42 0.42
CA THR A 35 50.91 6.99 0.39
C THR A 35 50.06 7.79 -0.61
N ARG A 36 49.29 7.07 -1.45
CA ARG A 36 48.41 7.63 -2.50
C ARG A 36 47.39 8.62 -1.95
N LYS A 37 46.90 8.40 -0.72
CA LYS A 37 45.90 9.27 -0.07
C LYS A 37 46.52 10.61 0.37
N GLU A 38 47.78 10.62 0.80
CA GLU A 38 48.47 11.86 1.18
C GLU A 38 48.91 12.67 -0.04
N ARG A 39 49.38 12.02 -1.11
CA ARG A 39 49.71 12.69 -2.37
C ARG A 39 48.51 13.43 -2.97
N LYS A 40 47.35 12.78 -3.02
CA LYS A 40 46.11 13.38 -3.53
C LYS A 40 45.69 14.62 -2.71
N SER A 41 45.73 14.51 -1.38
CA SER A 41 45.39 15.63 -0.49
C SER A 41 46.35 16.83 -0.62
N LEU A 42 47.62 16.60 -0.96
CA LEU A 42 48.60 17.66 -1.21
C LEU A 42 48.42 18.31 -2.60
N TYR A 43 48.09 17.54 -3.64
CA TYR A 43 47.73 18.09 -4.96
C TYR A 43 46.45 18.91 -4.91
N GLU A 44 45.42 18.46 -4.19
CA GLU A 44 44.18 19.24 -3.99
C GLU A 44 44.46 20.59 -3.32
N GLN A 45 45.31 20.61 -2.29
CA GLN A 45 45.72 21.85 -1.61
C GLN A 45 46.55 22.78 -2.51
N MET A 46 47.43 22.22 -3.34
CA MET A 46 48.26 22.99 -4.26
C MET A 46 47.42 23.58 -5.41
N ASN A 47 46.54 22.78 -6.01
CA ASN A 47 45.65 23.24 -7.08
C ASN A 47 44.70 24.34 -6.59
N ALA A 48 44.21 24.23 -5.35
CA ALA A 48 43.40 25.28 -4.73
C ALA A 48 44.18 26.60 -4.60
N ALA A 49 45.42 26.54 -4.12
CA ALA A 49 46.27 27.73 -3.97
C ALA A 49 46.70 28.34 -5.33
N LEU A 50 46.97 27.51 -6.34
CA LEU A 50 47.26 27.97 -7.71
C LEU A 50 46.04 28.63 -8.35
N THR A 51 44.85 28.08 -8.12
CA THR A 51 43.59 28.66 -8.60
C THR A 51 43.31 30.01 -7.94
N GLU A 52 43.49 30.10 -6.63
CA GLU A 52 43.35 31.35 -5.88
C GLU A 52 44.34 32.41 -6.39
N ALA A 53 45.62 32.05 -6.54
CA ALA A 53 46.64 32.95 -7.08
C ALA A 53 46.34 33.40 -8.53
N ALA A 54 45.86 32.48 -9.38
CA ALA A 54 45.55 32.81 -10.76
C ALA A 54 44.40 33.83 -10.87
N PHE A 55 43.30 33.60 -10.16
CA PHE A 55 42.09 34.43 -10.30
C PHE A 55 42.06 35.64 -9.37
N GLU A 56 42.61 35.58 -8.16
CA GLU A 56 42.65 36.71 -7.23
C GLU A 56 43.90 37.57 -7.44
N GLY A 57 45.01 36.97 -7.86
CA GLY A 57 46.26 37.66 -8.21
C GLY A 57 46.36 38.13 -9.67
N ASN A 58 45.36 37.81 -10.51
CA ASN A 58 45.34 38.07 -11.96
C ASN A 58 46.58 37.55 -12.71
N GLN A 59 46.95 36.29 -12.43
CA GLN A 59 48.12 35.62 -13.00
C GLN A 59 47.69 34.31 -13.68
N PRO A 60 47.09 34.38 -14.88
CA PRO A 60 46.52 33.22 -15.58
C PRO A 60 47.54 32.12 -15.89
N GLU A 61 48.82 32.47 -15.97
CA GLU A 61 49.95 31.56 -16.23
C GLU A 61 50.05 30.41 -15.21
N PHE A 62 49.60 30.61 -13.96
CA PHE A 62 49.61 29.58 -12.92
C PHE A 62 48.65 28.42 -13.18
N LEU A 63 47.62 28.62 -14.01
CA LEU A 63 46.68 27.55 -14.38
C LEU A 63 47.38 26.46 -15.21
N SER A 64 48.50 26.78 -15.89
CA SER A 64 49.32 25.80 -16.59
C SER A 64 49.95 24.75 -15.67
N GLN A 65 50.09 25.06 -14.37
CA GLN A 65 50.79 24.25 -13.37
C GLN A 65 49.87 23.35 -12.54
N LEU A 66 48.56 23.31 -12.84
CA LEU A 66 47.62 22.40 -12.18
C LEU A 66 48.01 20.93 -12.43
N VAL A 67 48.01 20.13 -11.37
CA VAL A 67 48.44 18.72 -11.39
C VAL A 67 47.26 17.81 -11.07
N GLU A 68 46.99 16.85 -11.95
CA GLU A 68 45.84 15.92 -11.88
C GLU A 68 44.49 16.62 -11.57
N PRO A 69 44.15 17.79 -12.18
CA PRO A 69 42.85 18.42 -11.94
C PRO A 69 41.72 17.54 -12.49
N THR A 70 40.58 17.56 -11.81
CA THR A 70 39.40 16.84 -12.27
C THR A 70 38.76 17.54 -13.47
N LYS A 71 37.96 16.80 -14.25
CA LYS A 71 37.21 17.37 -15.39
C LYS A 71 36.35 18.55 -14.95
N ASP A 72 35.64 18.41 -13.83
CA ASP A 72 34.69 19.42 -13.35
C ASP A 72 35.43 20.68 -12.86
N GLU A 73 36.61 20.50 -12.23
CA GLU A 73 37.50 21.61 -11.91
C GLU A 73 37.90 22.35 -13.19
N ILE A 74 38.44 21.67 -14.22
CA ILE A 74 38.83 22.31 -15.48
C ILE A 74 37.66 23.07 -16.12
N PHE A 75 36.46 22.46 -16.19
CA PHE A 75 35.29 23.09 -16.79
C PHE A 75 34.89 24.36 -16.03
N SER A 76 34.92 24.33 -14.70
CA SER A 76 34.63 25.51 -13.87
C SER A 76 35.63 26.64 -14.07
N LEU A 77 36.92 26.30 -14.19
CA LEU A 77 38.01 27.26 -14.38
C LEU A 77 37.95 27.89 -15.78
N ILE A 78 37.66 27.09 -16.81
CA ILE A 78 37.48 27.58 -18.18
C ILE A 78 36.33 28.58 -18.24
N ARG A 79 35.15 28.25 -17.68
CA ARG A 79 34.01 29.19 -17.66
C ARG A 79 34.35 30.50 -16.96
N ARG A 80 35.11 30.43 -15.86
CA ARG A 80 35.57 31.62 -15.13
C ARG A 80 36.56 32.44 -15.95
N ALA A 81 37.49 31.79 -16.66
CA ALA A 81 38.44 32.44 -17.56
C ALA A 81 37.72 33.11 -18.75
N THR A 82 36.76 32.42 -19.38
CA THR A 82 35.91 32.99 -20.45
C THR A 82 35.18 34.24 -19.96
N THR A 83 34.60 34.19 -18.76
CA THR A 83 33.90 35.34 -18.17
C THR A 83 34.84 36.53 -17.95
N LEU A 84 36.05 36.29 -17.42
CA LEU A 84 37.05 37.35 -17.23
C LEU A 84 37.56 37.92 -18.56
N TYR A 85 37.75 37.09 -19.58
CA TYR A 85 38.11 37.57 -20.90
C TYR A 85 36.99 38.42 -21.52
N ILE A 86 35.72 38.00 -21.40
CA ILE A 86 34.57 38.79 -21.86
C ILE A 86 34.56 40.17 -21.17
N GLN A 87 34.84 40.23 -19.87
CA GLN A 87 34.83 41.47 -19.10
C GLN A 87 36.01 42.41 -19.41
N ASN A 88 37.22 41.86 -19.54
CA ASN A 88 38.46 42.66 -19.53
C ASN A 88 39.22 42.65 -20.87
N LYS A 89 38.85 41.76 -21.81
CA LYS A 89 39.51 41.52 -23.12
C LYS A 89 41.02 41.25 -23.03
N ASP A 90 41.47 40.70 -21.91
CA ASP A 90 42.88 40.36 -21.72
C ASP A 90 43.22 39.01 -22.36
N GLU A 91 43.96 39.05 -23.46
CA GLU A 91 44.38 37.88 -24.25
C GLU A 91 45.10 36.81 -23.42
N ALA A 92 45.71 37.15 -22.28
CA ALA A 92 46.30 36.16 -21.39
C ALA A 92 45.24 35.17 -20.85
N TRP A 93 44.02 35.65 -20.58
CA TRP A 93 42.89 34.83 -20.14
C TRP A 93 42.28 34.01 -21.28
N PHE A 94 42.26 34.53 -22.52
CA PHE A 94 41.83 33.75 -23.70
C PHE A 94 42.79 32.58 -23.98
N ASN A 95 44.11 32.83 -23.91
CA ASN A 95 45.11 31.77 -24.06
C ASN A 95 45.07 30.74 -22.91
N ALA A 96 44.70 31.17 -21.70
CA ALA A 96 44.54 30.27 -20.55
C ALA A 96 43.39 29.27 -20.75
N ILE A 97 42.35 29.61 -21.51
CA ILE A 97 41.26 28.68 -21.87
C ILE A 97 41.83 27.45 -22.60
N PHE A 98 42.61 27.67 -23.66
CA PHE A 98 43.23 26.56 -24.42
C PHE A 98 44.24 25.78 -23.57
N THR A 99 45.00 26.46 -22.73
CA THR A 99 45.94 25.82 -21.79
C THR A 99 45.22 24.87 -20.82
N LEU A 100 44.03 25.24 -20.34
CA LEU A 100 43.19 24.40 -19.49
C LEU A 100 42.52 23.26 -20.28
N ILE A 101 42.11 23.50 -21.52
CA ILE A 101 41.52 22.48 -22.41
C ILE A 101 42.52 21.36 -22.69
N ASP A 102 43.80 21.69 -22.89
CA ASP A 102 44.87 20.72 -23.12
C ASP A 102 45.12 19.79 -21.92
N LYS A 103 44.65 20.17 -20.71
CA LYS A 103 44.70 19.31 -19.52
C LYS A 103 43.62 18.22 -19.51
N LEU A 104 42.60 18.32 -20.37
CA LEU A 104 41.57 17.29 -20.51
C LEU A 104 42.09 16.10 -21.29
N ASP A 105 41.87 14.90 -20.76
CA ASP A 105 42.34 13.63 -21.31
C ASP A 105 41.62 13.19 -22.60
N ARG A 106 40.39 13.68 -22.84
CA ARG A 106 39.56 13.28 -23.98
C ARG A 106 39.26 14.45 -24.91
N LYS A 107 39.55 14.27 -26.21
CA LYS A 107 39.14 15.19 -27.29
C LYS A 107 37.64 15.46 -27.32
N SER A 108 36.82 14.53 -26.84
CA SER A 108 35.37 14.74 -26.69
C SER A 108 35.03 15.77 -25.63
N HIS A 109 35.73 15.78 -24.49
CA HIS A 109 35.54 16.80 -23.46
C HIS A 109 36.07 18.16 -23.91
N GLN A 110 37.19 18.17 -24.65
CA GLN A 110 37.73 19.38 -25.26
C GLN A 110 36.76 20.00 -26.27
N SER A 111 36.21 19.17 -27.18
CA SER A 111 35.25 19.62 -28.20
C SER A 111 33.93 20.10 -27.61
N ASP A 112 33.50 19.52 -26.49
CA ASP A 112 32.27 19.88 -25.78
C ASP A 112 32.37 21.27 -25.13
N ILE A 113 33.44 21.52 -24.37
CA ILE A 113 33.64 22.83 -23.72
C ILE A 113 33.98 23.93 -24.74
N LEU A 114 34.71 23.62 -25.82
CA LEU A 114 34.96 24.57 -26.92
C LEU A 114 33.66 24.97 -27.64
N ALA A 115 32.73 24.03 -27.81
CA ALA A 115 31.42 24.33 -28.38
C ALA A 115 30.64 25.31 -27.49
N GLU A 116 30.64 25.09 -26.17
CA GLU A 116 30.01 25.99 -25.20
C GLU A 116 30.60 27.40 -25.27
N ILE A 117 31.94 27.53 -25.22
CA ILE A 117 32.63 28.82 -25.25
C ILE A 117 32.40 29.56 -26.57
N SER A 118 32.43 28.85 -27.71
CA SER A 118 32.19 29.44 -29.02
C SER A 118 30.80 30.08 -29.09
N ARG A 119 29.79 29.39 -28.55
CA ARG A 119 28.43 29.92 -28.43
C ARG A 119 28.37 31.13 -27.49
N ASP A 120 29.04 31.09 -26.34
CA ASP A 120 29.05 32.19 -25.37
C ASP A 120 29.64 33.48 -25.97
N PHE A 121 30.70 33.37 -26.78
CA PHE A 121 31.25 34.52 -27.49
C PHE A 121 30.28 35.09 -28.52
N ILE A 122 29.64 34.24 -29.34
CA ILE A 122 28.69 34.71 -30.36
C ILE A 122 27.44 35.30 -29.70
N GLN A 123 26.97 34.75 -28.59
CA GLN A 123 25.90 35.32 -27.77
C GLN A 123 26.31 36.71 -27.24
N THR A 124 27.53 36.85 -26.72
CA THR A 124 28.06 38.13 -26.26
C THR A 124 28.10 39.17 -27.39
N ALA A 125 28.42 38.75 -28.62
CA ALA A 125 28.36 39.63 -29.79
C ALA A 125 26.93 40.11 -30.11
N VAL A 126 25.93 39.24 -30.01
CA VAL A 126 24.51 39.61 -30.17
C VAL A 126 24.09 40.65 -29.14
N ASP A 127 24.53 40.46 -27.89
CA ASP A 127 24.15 41.32 -26.77
C ASP A 127 24.82 42.69 -26.84
N THR A 128 26.12 42.72 -27.16
CA THR A 128 26.94 43.95 -27.17
C THR A 128 27.00 44.66 -28.53
N GLY A 129 26.77 43.94 -29.62
CA GLY A 129 26.96 44.41 -31.00
C GLY A 129 28.41 44.37 -31.50
N ASP A 130 29.36 43.96 -30.67
CA ASP A 130 30.78 43.93 -31.01
C ASP A 130 31.13 42.67 -31.84
N ILE A 131 31.48 42.88 -33.11
CA ILE A 131 31.81 41.81 -34.06
C ILE A 131 33.06 41.03 -33.63
N HIS A 132 33.93 41.61 -32.81
CA HIS A 132 35.14 40.95 -32.32
C HIS A 132 34.84 39.63 -31.59
N TYR A 133 33.72 39.54 -30.88
CA TYR A 133 33.33 38.30 -30.22
C TYR A 133 32.78 37.25 -31.22
N ILE A 134 32.28 37.64 -32.40
CA ILE A 134 31.98 36.66 -33.47
C ILE A 134 33.30 36.07 -33.99
N GLU A 135 34.32 36.89 -34.17
CA GLU A 135 35.66 36.44 -34.60
C GLU A 135 36.26 35.46 -33.57
N LYS A 136 36.25 35.80 -32.28
CA LYS A 136 36.74 34.92 -31.20
C LYS A 136 35.91 33.66 -31.00
N GLY A 137 34.60 33.76 -31.20
CA GLY A 137 33.71 32.59 -31.27
C GLY A 137 34.06 31.67 -32.43
N GLY A 138 34.41 32.24 -33.58
CA GLY A 138 34.94 31.52 -34.75
C GLY A 138 36.28 30.85 -34.49
N GLU A 139 37.24 31.55 -33.89
CA GLU A 139 38.54 30.97 -33.48
C GLU A 139 38.35 29.76 -32.55
N THR A 140 37.40 29.85 -31.62
CA THR A 140 37.08 28.74 -30.70
C THR A 140 36.40 27.59 -31.44
N PHE A 141 35.49 27.88 -32.38
CA PHE A 141 34.80 26.90 -33.20
C PHE A 141 35.75 26.09 -34.10
N ASP A 142 36.74 26.76 -34.70
CA ASP A 142 37.71 26.13 -35.60
C ASP A 142 38.60 25.10 -34.88
N ASN A 143 38.76 25.23 -33.56
CA ASN A 143 39.50 24.30 -32.71
C ASN A 143 38.68 23.06 -32.28
N ILE A 144 37.39 22.98 -32.63
CA ILE A 144 36.54 21.82 -32.33
C ILE A 144 36.91 20.66 -33.27
N SER A 145 37.75 19.75 -32.77
CA SER A 145 38.29 18.63 -33.57
C SER A 145 37.28 17.54 -33.94
N ILE A 146 36.17 17.40 -33.20
CA ILE A 146 35.17 16.34 -33.44
C ILE A 146 33.98 16.89 -34.25
N ARG A 147 33.82 16.37 -35.48
CA ARG A 147 32.73 16.73 -36.43
C ARG A 147 31.32 16.70 -35.82
N LYS A 148 31.04 15.77 -34.90
CA LYS A 148 29.74 15.69 -34.21
C LYS A 148 29.43 16.98 -33.43
N TYR A 149 30.38 17.45 -32.61
CA TYR A 149 30.19 18.67 -31.82
C TYR A 149 30.18 19.90 -32.72
N ARG A 150 31.00 19.91 -33.77
CA ARG A 150 31.02 20.98 -34.77
C ARG A 150 29.69 21.14 -35.51
N SER A 151 29.09 20.04 -35.97
CA SER A 151 27.76 20.06 -36.59
C SER A 151 26.65 20.41 -35.59
N ALA A 152 26.78 20.00 -34.33
CA ALA A 152 25.77 20.26 -33.31
C ALA A 152 25.76 21.75 -32.93
N ILE A 153 26.92 22.35 -32.69
CA ILE A 153 26.99 23.74 -32.22
C ILE A 153 26.57 24.76 -33.28
N LEU A 154 26.75 24.46 -34.57
CA LEU A 154 26.23 25.29 -35.67
C LEU A 154 24.70 25.44 -35.62
N SER A 155 24.00 24.46 -35.05
CA SER A 155 22.54 24.55 -34.85
C SER A 155 22.13 25.64 -33.85
N ASP A 156 23.06 26.01 -32.96
CA ASP A 156 22.85 27.06 -31.95
C ASP A 156 23.46 28.39 -32.41
N ILE A 157 24.62 28.36 -33.06
CA ILE A 157 25.35 29.54 -33.52
C ILE A 157 24.63 30.24 -34.68
N ILE A 158 24.13 29.50 -35.68
CA ILE A 158 23.49 30.11 -36.87
C ILE A 158 22.28 30.97 -36.49
N PRO A 159 21.34 30.53 -35.63
CA PRO A 159 20.28 31.40 -35.12
C PRO A 159 20.78 32.69 -34.48
N LEU A 160 21.88 32.64 -33.72
CA LEU A 160 22.49 33.83 -33.11
C LEU A 160 23.07 34.78 -34.17
N LEU A 161 23.69 34.24 -35.22
CA LEU A 161 24.17 35.03 -36.36
C LEU A 161 23.02 35.69 -37.14
N ILE A 162 21.89 34.98 -37.32
CA ILE A 162 20.66 35.57 -37.91
C ILE A 162 20.18 36.73 -37.03
N GLN A 163 20.10 36.50 -35.71
CA GLN A 163 19.66 37.52 -34.76
C GLN A 163 20.58 38.75 -34.77
N TYR A 164 21.89 38.55 -34.80
CA TYR A 164 22.87 39.63 -34.95
C TYR A 164 22.63 40.39 -36.26
N GLY A 165 22.52 39.67 -37.39
CA GLY A 165 22.31 40.23 -38.71
C GLY A 165 21.01 41.04 -38.83
N GLN A 166 19.93 40.58 -38.21
CA GLN A 166 18.66 41.32 -38.14
C GLN A 166 18.76 42.55 -37.23
N LYS A 167 19.31 42.40 -36.02
CA LYS A 167 19.37 43.46 -35.01
C LYS A 167 20.28 44.62 -35.42
N TYR A 168 21.43 44.31 -36.02
CA TYR A 168 22.43 45.31 -36.43
C TYR A 168 22.46 45.54 -37.95
N GLN A 169 21.48 45.00 -38.69
CA GLN A 169 21.31 45.15 -40.14
C GLN A 169 22.54 44.76 -40.97
N ASN A 170 23.22 43.68 -40.57
CA ASN A 170 24.42 43.19 -41.25
C ASN A 170 24.09 41.95 -42.12
N ILE A 171 23.97 42.18 -43.43
CA ILE A 171 23.68 41.14 -44.42
C ILE A 171 24.86 40.19 -44.62
N GLU A 172 26.10 40.68 -44.49
CA GLU A 172 27.32 39.87 -44.69
C GLU A 172 27.39 38.74 -43.66
N ILE A 173 26.98 38.99 -42.42
CA ILE A 173 26.88 37.95 -41.38
C ILE A 173 25.81 36.89 -41.71
N MET A 174 24.66 37.30 -42.26
CA MET A 174 23.63 36.34 -42.70
C MET A 174 24.09 35.52 -43.91
N GLN A 175 24.86 36.11 -44.82
CA GLN A 175 25.49 35.39 -45.94
C GLN A 175 26.58 34.43 -45.47
N HIS A 176 27.37 34.82 -44.48
CA HIS A 176 28.33 33.93 -43.84
C HIS A 176 27.62 32.75 -43.15
N ALA A 177 26.50 33.00 -42.47
CA ALA A 177 25.68 31.95 -41.88
C ALA A 177 25.14 30.95 -42.93
N LEU A 178 24.79 31.40 -44.15
CA LEU A 178 24.42 30.50 -45.26
C LEU A 178 25.57 29.58 -45.67
N GLN A 179 26.81 30.08 -45.70
CA GLN A 179 27.97 29.27 -46.07
C GLN A 179 28.25 28.16 -45.04
N LEU A 180 28.07 28.48 -43.75
CA LEU A 180 28.27 27.54 -42.64
C LEU A 180 27.24 26.39 -42.62
N LEU A 181 26.08 26.54 -43.28
CA LEU A 181 25.05 25.48 -43.33
C LEU A 181 25.57 24.18 -43.93
N SER A 182 26.54 24.23 -44.85
CA SER A 182 27.11 23.05 -45.51
C SER A 182 27.81 22.08 -44.54
N GLU A 183 28.18 22.57 -43.36
CA GLU A 183 28.90 21.82 -42.33
C GLU A 183 27.95 21.08 -41.36
N ILE A 184 26.64 21.34 -41.44
CA ILE A 184 25.60 20.63 -40.69
C ILE A 184 25.25 19.34 -41.42
N ASN A 185 25.42 18.20 -40.73
CA ASN A 185 25.13 16.89 -41.31
C ASN A 185 23.63 16.57 -41.42
N ASP A 186 22.79 17.17 -40.57
CA ASP A 186 21.34 16.96 -40.56
C ASP A 186 20.67 17.83 -41.64
N ILE A 187 20.25 17.19 -42.73
CA ILE A 187 19.57 17.83 -43.87
C ILE A 187 18.29 18.56 -43.44
N SER A 188 17.58 18.06 -42.44
CA SER A 188 16.34 18.67 -41.93
C SER A 188 16.64 19.95 -41.17
N LYS A 189 17.63 19.90 -40.26
CA LYS A 189 18.08 21.08 -39.51
C LYS A 189 18.73 22.11 -40.42
N GLN A 190 19.52 21.67 -41.39
CA GLN A 190 20.08 22.50 -42.46
C GLN A 190 18.97 23.21 -43.24
N SER A 191 17.94 22.48 -43.70
CA SER A 191 16.82 23.05 -44.46
C SER A 191 16.00 24.04 -43.63
N GLN A 192 15.84 23.81 -42.32
CA GLN A 192 15.18 24.74 -41.40
C GLN A 192 15.98 26.04 -41.27
N LEU A 193 17.27 25.96 -40.97
CA LEU A 193 18.11 27.14 -40.80
C LEU A 193 18.29 27.91 -42.11
N HIS A 194 18.36 27.19 -43.25
CA HIS A 194 18.35 27.80 -44.58
C HIS A 194 17.08 28.62 -44.81
N ALA A 195 15.91 28.07 -44.49
CA ALA A 195 14.64 28.81 -44.54
C ALA A 195 14.64 30.05 -43.64
N ASP A 196 15.19 29.96 -42.43
CA ASP A 196 15.24 31.08 -41.48
C ASP A 196 16.14 32.21 -41.99
N ILE A 197 17.32 31.87 -42.50
CA ILE A 197 18.24 32.88 -43.05
C ILE A 197 17.65 33.54 -44.30
N VAL A 198 17.07 32.75 -45.20
CA VAL A 198 16.52 33.27 -46.46
C VAL A 198 15.30 34.16 -46.23
N ARG A 199 14.44 33.80 -45.26
CA ARG A 199 13.33 34.68 -44.83
C ARG A 199 13.86 35.96 -44.18
N ALA A 200 14.95 35.91 -43.42
CA ALA A 200 15.57 37.11 -42.85
C ALA A 200 16.15 38.04 -43.94
N ILE A 201 16.83 37.49 -44.95
CA ILE A 201 17.36 38.25 -46.10
C ILE A 201 16.21 38.89 -46.89
N ALA A 202 15.16 38.12 -47.20
CA ALA A 202 13.98 38.62 -47.91
C ALA A 202 13.23 39.68 -47.07
N GLY A 203 13.09 39.46 -45.76
CA GLY A 203 12.49 40.39 -44.82
C GLY A 203 13.21 41.74 -44.80
N PHE A 204 14.55 41.73 -44.76
CA PHE A 204 15.34 42.95 -44.89
C PHE A 204 15.11 43.64 -46.25
N GLY A 205 14.99 42.87 -47.33
CA GLY A 205 14.61 43.39 -48.65
C GLY A 205 13.23 44.06 -48.68
N ILE A 206 12.25 43.46 -48.00
CA ILE A 206 10.89 44.01 -47.86
C ILE A 206 10.91 45.32 -47.05
N GLU A 207 11.60 45.33 -45.90
CA GLU A 207 11.70 46.51 -45.02
C GLU A 207 12.43 47.68 -45.71
N SER A 208 13.47 47.37 -46.48
CA SER A 208 14.25 48.37 -47.25
C SER A 208 13.61 48.75 -48.59
N GLY A 209 12.49 48.13 -48.98
CA GLY A 209 11.82 48.37 -50.26
C GLY A 209 12.60 47.91 -51.49
N ASN A 210 13.51 46.95 -51.33
CA ASN A 210 14.40 46.46 -52.37
C ASN A 210 13.93 45.09 -52.91
N ILE A 211 13.25 45.09 -54.06
CA ILE A 211 12.73 43.88 -54.71
C ILE A 211 13.86 42.90 -55.11
N ASP A 212 15.07 43.37 -55.40
CA ASP A 212 16.19 42.49 -55.79
C ASP A 212 16.69 41.65 -54.61
N LEU A 213 16.55 42.15 -53.37
CA LEU A 213 16.81 41.35 -52.17
C LEU A 213 15.71 40.30 -51.93
N VAL A 214 14.46 40.62 -52.25
CA VAL A 214 13.35 39.65 -52.19
C VAL A 214 13.51 38.56 -53.25
N ILE A 215 13.90 38.92 -54.48
CA ILE A 215 14.18 37.97 -55.56
C ILE A 215 15.38 37.09 -55.19
N ARG A 216 16.44 37.63 -54.59
CA ARG A 216 17.56 36.83 -54.06
C ARG A 216 17.13 35.88 -52.95
N GLY A 217 16.24 36.33 -52.07
CA GLY A 217 15.60 35.47 -51.07
C GLY A 217 14.81 34.34 -51.73
N LEU A 218 13.95 34.63 -52.70
CA LEU A 218 13.20 33.61 -53.45
C LEU A 218 14.13 32.62 -54.18
N ALA A 219 15.19 33.12 -54.81
CA ALA A 219 16.19 32.29 -55.48
C ALA A 219 16.85 31.33 -54.49
N SER A 220 17.35 31.83 -53.36
CA SER A 220 17.98 30.96 -52.34
C SER A 220 16.97 30.04 -51.65
N ALA A 221 15.70 30.43 -51.53
CA ALA A 221 14.65 29.54 -51.03
C ALA A 221 14.50 28.32 -51.94
N THR A 222 14.68 28.46 -53.26
CA THR A 222 14.58 27.33 -54.20
C THR A 222 15.64 26.25 -54.01
N GLU A 223 16.78 26.61 -53.38
CA GLU A 223 17.89 25.71 -53.08
C GLU A 223 17.65 24.84 -51.82
N ILE A 224 16.59 25.12 -51.05
CA ILE A 224 16.23 24.32 -49.87
C ILE A 224 15.87 22.90 -50.32
N ASN A 225 16.58 21.89 -49.80
CA ASN A 225 16.43 20.49 -50.22
C ASN A 225 15.04 19.90 -49.92
N GLN A 226 14.44 20.27 -48.78
CA GLN A 226 13.12 19.75 -48.38
C GLN A 226 11.97 20.49 -49.06
N LYS A 227 11.16 19.76 -49.87
CA LYS A 227 10.06 20.33 -50.68
C LYS A 227 9.06 21.16 -49.88
N ILE A 228 8.53 20.62 -48.79
CA ILE A 228 7.54 21.32 -47.96
C ILE A 228 8.11 22.61 -47.37
N ARG A 229 9.35 22.58 -46.86
CA ARG A 229 9.99 23.77 -46.28
C ARG A 229 10.29 24.83 -47.32
N ARG A 230 10.74 24.40 -48.50
CA ARG A 230 10.96 25.26 -49.65
C ARG A 230 9.68 25.97 -50.07
N THR A 231 8.60 25.23 -50.31
CA THR A 231 7.32 25.81 -50.72
C THR A 231 6.76 26.76 -49.66
N ASN A 232 6.86 26.40 -48.38
CA ASN A 232 6.42 27.28 -47.29
C ASN A 232 7.27 28.55 -47.19
N SER A 233 8.59 28.46 -47.36
CA SER A 233 9.47 29.63 -47.30
C SER A 233 9.21 30.57 -48.47
N ILE A 234 8.99 30.03 -49.67
CA ILE A 234 8.59 30.81 -50.85
C ILE A 234 7.25 31.48 -50.59
N ALA A 235 6.25 30.76 -50.07
CA ALA A 235 4.94 31.30 -49.73
C ALA A 235 5.02 32.40 -48.65
N ASP A 236 5.80 32.21 -47.59
CA ASP A 236 6.02 33.21 -46.54
C ASP A 236 6.59 34.50 -47.11
N ILE A 237 7.60 34.39 -47.99
CA ILE A 237 8.23 35.55 -48.64
C ILE A 237 7.25 36.26 -49.56
N VAL A 238 6.52 35.50 -50.40
CA VAL A 238 5.51 36.04 -51.31
C VAL A 238 4.40 36.73 -50.53
N ASP A 239 3.87 36.11 -49.48
CA ASP A 239 2.81 36.69 -48.65
C ASP A 239 3.26 37.97 -47.93
N ALA A 240 4.47 37.98 -47.38
CA ALA A 240 5.05 39.16 -46.75
C ALA A 240 5.24 40.30 -47.77
N ALA A 241 5.73 39.98 -48.98
CA ALA A 241 5.86 40.96 -50.06
C ALA A 241 4.49 41.52 -50.51
N TRP A 242 3.45 40.68 -50.61
CA TRP A 242 2.08 41.09 -50.97
C TRP A 242 1.45 42.05 -49.96
N LYS A 243 1.85 41.95 -48.68
CA LYS A 243 1.39 42.82 -47.59
C LYS A 243 2.20 44.12 -47.46
N SER A 244 3.30 44.25 -48.22
CA SER A 244 4.22 45.38 -48.14
C SER A 244 3.98 46.45 -49.22
N SER A 245 4.85 47.46 -49.27
CA SER A 245 4.89 48.43 -50.37
C SER A 245 5.23 47.81 -51.73
N LEU A 246 5.78 46.58 -51.76
CA LEU A 246 6.15 45.83 -52.97
C LEU A 246 4.97 45.04 -53.59
N LYS A 247 3.72 45.29 -53.18
CA LYS A 247 2.53 44.56 -53.66
C LYS A 247 2.39 44.57 -55.19
N LYS A 248 2.73 45.68 -55.86
CA LYS A 248 2.58 45.77 -57.32
C LYS A 248 3.62 44.92 -58.02
N GLU A 249 4.85 44.98 -57.53
CA GLU A 249 6.03 44.29 -57.99
C GLU A 249 5.90 42.78 -57.81
N ILE A 250 5.38 42.31 -56.67
CA ILE A 250 5.15 40.87 -56.42
C ILE A 250 3.92 40.32 -57.19
N SER A 251 3.01 41.19 -57.64
CA SER A 251 1.82 40.80 -58.41
C SER A 251 2.06 40.65 -59.93
N ASP A 252 3.26 41.02 -60.37
CA ASP A 252 3.79 40.86 -61.73
C ASP A 252 4.54 39.52 -61.77
N ILE A 253 3.75 38.44 -61.86
CA ILE A 253 4.24 37.05 -61.77
C ILE A 253 5.24 36.79 -62.89
N GLU A 254 4.99 37.33 -64.08
CA GLU A 254 5.85 37.20 -65.25
C GLU A 254 7.27 37.72 -64.97
N ARG A 255 7.38 38.94 -64.43
CA ARG A 255 8.67 39.58 -64.12
C ARG A 255 9.48 38.82 -63.07
N ILE A 256 8.82 38.24 -62.07
CA ILE A 256 9.48 37.48 -61.00
C ILE A 256 10.04 36.18 -61.56
N ILE A 257 9.25 35.45 -62.34
CA ILE A 257 9.66 34.19 -62.96
C ILE A 257 10.82 34.41 -63.94
N ASP A 258 10.78 35.49 -64.72
CA ASP A 258 11.86 35.82 -65.67
C ASP A 258 13.17 36.25 -64.96
N SER A 259 13.09 36.71 -63.71
CA SER A 259 14.27 37.08 -62.90
C SER A 259 14.92 35.89 -62.16
N LEU A 260 14.43 34.67 -62.38
CA LEU A 260 14.94 33.42 -61.81
C LEU A 260 15.38 32.44 -62.92
N PRO A 261 16.43 32.75 -63.71
CA PRO A 261 16.81 31.94 -64.86
C PRO A 261 17.47 30.60 -64.47
N ASP A 262 18.18 30.55 -63.34
CA ASP A 262 19.06 29.43 -62.97
C ASP A 262 18.37 28.29 -62.18
N ILE A 263 17.04 28.34 -62.02
CA ILE A 263 16.25 27.32 -61.31
C ILE A 263 15.66 26.26 -62.27
N THR A 264 15.50 25.02 -61.79
CA THR A 264 14.90 23.92 -62.58
C THR A 264 13.41 24.14 -62.87
N ASP A 265 12.87 23.49 -63.91
CA ASP A 265 11.46 23.62 -64.30
C ASP A 265 10.48 23.21 -63.18
N GLU A 266 10.83 22.19 -62.38
CA GLU A 266 10.06 21.81 -61.18
C GLU A 266 10.04 22.92 -60.13
N ARG A 267 11.17 23.61 -59.89
CA ARG A 267 11.23 24.72 -58.93
C ARG A 267 10.49 25.94 -59.44
N ARG A 268 10.53 26.16 -60.76
CA ARG A 268 9.81 27.24 -61.44
C ARG A 268 8.30 27.06 -61.38
N THR A 269 7.80 25.83 -61.56
CA THR A 269 6.37 25.50 -61.38
C THR A 269 5.91 25.65 -59.94
N GLU A 270 6.74 25.30 -58.94
CA GLU A 270 6.43 25.54 -57.52
C GLU A 270 6.26 27.04 -57.21
N VAL A 271 7.18 27.88 -57.68
CA VAL A 271 7.09 29.35 -57.52
C VAL A 271 5.85 29.89 -58.24
N LEU A 272 5.56 29.43 -59.45
CA LEU A 272 4.36 29.83 -60.21
C LEU A 272 3.07 29.43 -59.48
N ALA A 273 2.98 28.22 -58.95
CA ALA A 273 1.80 27.73 -58.24
C ALA A 273 1.50 28.62 -57.02
N ILE A 274 2.52 28.93 -56.21
CA ILE A 274 2.38 29.78 -55.02
C ILE A 274 1.99 31.23 -55.41
N LEU A 275 2.64 31.80 -56.42
CA LEU A 275 2.28 33.14 -56.92
C LEU A 275 0.83 33.18 -57.44
N THR A 276 0.39 32.11 -58.11
CA THR A 276 -0.97 31.96 -58.65
C THR A 276 -1.99 31.79 -57.52
N GLU A 277 -1.69 30.95 -56.52
CA GLU A 277 -2.53 30.77 -55.33
C GLU A 277 -2.78 32.11 -54.63
N HIS A 278 -1.71 32.86 -54.33
CA HIS A 278 -1.83 34.16 -53.68
C HIS A 278 -2.56 35.18 -54.57
N LEU A 279 -2.43 35.10 -55.90
CA LEU A 279 -3.23 35.91 -56.83
C LEU A 279 -4.72 35.58 -56.72
N LEU A 280 -5.09 34.28 -56.72
CA LEU A 280 -6.48 33.81 -56.61
C LEU A 280 -7.13 34.15 -55.26
N ASP A 281 -6.34 34.22 -54.19
CA ASP A 281 -6.82 34.53 -52.85
C ASP A 281 -6.92 36.03 -52.56
N ARG A 282 -5.98 36.84 -53.07
CA ARG A 282 -5.88 38.26 -52.72
C ARG A 282 -6.58 39.17 -53.72
N GLN A 283 -6.74 38.74 -54.98
CA GLN A 283 -7.42 39.53 -55.99
C GLN A 283 -8.91 39.22 -56.03
N ARG A 284 -9.76 40.24 -55.81
CA ARG A 284 -11.24 40.04 -55.76
C ARG A 284 -11.93 40.17 -57.11
N ASP A 285 -11.31 40.86 -58.06
CA ASP A 285 -11.88 41.05 -59.39
C ASP A 285 -11.63 39.81 -60.27
N LYS A 286 -12.67 38.99 -60.43
CA LYS A 286 -12.67 37.77 -61.24
C LYS A 286 -12.28 38.03 -62.70
N LYS A 287 -12.57 39.23 -63.25
CA LYS A 287 -12.18 39.60 -64.62
C LYS A 287 -10.69 39.87 -64.72
N GLN A 288 -10.11 40.53 -63.71
CA GLN A 288 -8.66 40.77 -63.65
C GLN A 288 -7.88 39.48 -63.38
N ILE A 289 -8.38 38.60 -62.51
CA ILE A 289 -7.82 37.25 -62.32
C ILE A 289 -7.78 36.51 -63.66
N TYR A 290 -8.93 36.39 -64.32
CA TYR A 290 -9.03 35.66 -65.58
C TYR A 290 -8.09 36.23 -66.66
N THR A 291 -7.99 37.56 -66.76
CA THR A 291 -7.09 38.22 -67.72
C THR A 291 -5.61 37.90 -67.44
N LYS A 292 -5.19 37.92 -66.16
CA LYS A 292 -3.81 37.58 -65.77
C LYS A 292 -3.49 36.10 -66.00
N LEU A 293 -4.41 35.20 -65.64
CA LEU A 293 -4.22 33.76 -65.85
C LEU A 293 -4.17 33.40 -67.34
N LEU A 294 -5.01 34.04 -68.17
CA LEU A 294 -4.95 33.88 -69.62
C LEU A 294 -3.60 34.34 -70.17
N LYS A 295 -3.13 35.52 -69.77
CA LYS A 295 -1.84 36.06 -70.22
C LYS A 295 -0.68 35.13 -69.87
N ILE A 296 -0.67 34.57 -68.66
CA ILE A 296 0.33 33.57 -68.23
C ILE A 296 0.23 32.29 -69.08
N ASN A 297 -0.98 31.78 -69.31
CA ASN A 297 -1.20 30.57 -70.10
C ASN A 297 -0.78 30.75 -71.58
N ASP A 298 -0.98 31.94 -72.13
CA ASP A 298 -0.64 32.28 -73.52
C ASP A 298 0.88 32.52 -73.70
N GLU A 299 1.54 33.22 -72.76
CA GLU A 299 2.98 33.52 -72.83
C GLU A 299 3.86 32.33 -72.39
N LYS A 300 3.33 31.43 -71.54
CA LYS A 300 4.05 30.29 -70.97
C LYS A 300 3.19 29.01 -71.08
N PRO A 301 3.26 28.27 -72.20
CA PRO A 301 2.42 27.08 -72.43
C PRO A 301 2.53 25.97 -71.38
N TRP A 302 3.67 25.89 -70.67
CA TRP A 302 3.90 24.91 -69.59
C TRP A 302 3.10 25.21 -68.31
N ALA A 303 2.51 26.40 -68.17
CA ALA A 303 1.76 26.82 -66.98
C ALA A 303 0.34 26.21 -66.90
N GLY A 304 -0.24 25.78 -68.01
CA GLY A 304 -1.68 25.47 -68.11
C GLY A 304 -2.19 24.46 -67.09
N GLN A 305 -1.48 23.34 -66.91
CA GLN A 305 -1.86 22.32 -65.94
C GLN A 305 -1.82 22.85 -64.49
N THR A 306 -0.78 23.63 -64.14
CA THR A 306 -0.67 24.26 -62.82
C THR A 306 -1.84 25.23 -62.56
N LEU A 307 -2.26 25.98 -63.58
CA LEU A 307 -3.40 26.89 -63.46
C LEU A 307 -4.73 26.15 -63.22
N VAL A 308 -4.98 25.03 -63.91
CA VAL A 308 -6.18 24.20 -63.70
C VAL A 308 -6.20 23.64 -62.28
N ILE A 309 -5.06 23.10 -61.79
CA ILE A 309 -4.94 22.55 -60.44
C ILE A 309 -5.22 23.64 -59.39
N GLU A 310 -4.66 24.84 -59.54
CA GLU A 310 -4.90 25.91 -58.56
C GLU A 310 -6.34 26.45 -58.62
N LEU A 311 -7.00 26.42 -59.78
CA LEU A 311 -8.43 26.71 -59.90
C LEU A 311 -9.32 25.64 -59.23
N LEU A 312 -9.02 24.35 -59.39
CA LEU A 312 -9.72 23.26 -58.71
C LEU A 312 -9.55 23.36 -57.19
N LYS A 313 -8.31 23.53 -56.71
CA LYS A 313 -8.04 23.76 -55.28
C LYS A 313 -8.78 24.99 -54.74
N LYS A 314 -8.91 26.05 -55.54
CA LYS A 314 -9.69 27.23 -55.15
C LYS A 314 -11.19 26.92 -55.10
N ALA A 315 -11.72 26.15 -56.04
CA ALA A 315 -13.11 25.69 -56.04
C ALA A 315 -13.40 24.82 -54.80
N GLU A 316 -12.56 23.83 -54.52
CA GLU A 316 -12.66 22.96 -53.34
C GLU A 316 -12.58 23.77 -52.04
N ARG A 317 -11.68 24.76 -51.94
CA ARG A 317 -11.56 25.61 -50.75
C ARG A 317 -12.78 26.51 -50.55
N SER A 318 -13.27 27.13 -51.61
CA SER A 318 -14.35 28.14 -51.55
C SER A 318 -15.78 27.60 -51.67
N GLY A 319 -15.97 26.41 -52.24
CA GLY A 319 -17.29 25.89 -52.62
C GLY A 319 -17.94 26.64 -53.79
N GLU A 320 -17.22 27.56 -54.46
CA GLU A 320 -17.78 28.36 -55.54
C GLU A 320 -17.73 27.62 -56.88
N ARG A 321 -18.93 27.43 -57.46
CA ARG A 321 -19.11 26.86 -58.81
C ARG A 321 -18.30 27.57 -59.90
N TRP A 322 -18.05 28.89 -59.78
CA TRP A 322 -17.32 29.67 -60.79
C TRP A 322 -15.89 29.17 -61.02
N PHE A 323 -15.16 28.83 -59.95
CA PHE A 323 -13.78 28.33 -60.10
C PHE A 323 -13.76 26.92 -60.70
N LEU A 324 -14.74 26.09 -60.38
CA LEU A 324 -14.91 24.75 -60.96
C LEU A 324 -15.23 24.84 -62.47
N GLU A 325 -16.15 25.72 -62.86
CA GLU A 325 -16.47 25.99 -64.27
C GLU A 325 -15.27 26.53 -65.05
N LYS A 326 -14.48 27.43 -64.43
CA LYS A 326 -13.26 27.96 -65.07
C LYS A 326 -12.16 26.91 -65.15
N ALA A 327 -12.02 26.04 -64.15
CA ALA A 327 -11.12 24.89 -64.25
C ALA A 327 -11.51 23.99 -65.43
N PHE A 328 -12.81 23.72 -65.66
CA PHE A 328 -13.27 22.99 -66.84
C PHE A 328 -12.95 23.72 -68.15
N GLU A 329 -13.14 25.03 -68.18
CA GLU A 329 -12.83 25.84 -69.37
C GLU A 329 -11.33 25.82 -69.71
N PHE A 330 -10.45 25.96 -68.71
CA PHE A 330 -9.01 25.86 -68.91
C PHE A 330 -8.55 24.43 -69.24
N ASN A 331 -9.16 23.42 -68.63
CA ASN A 331 -8.89 22.00 -68.93
C ASN A 331 -9.28 21.67 -70.39
N ALA A 332 -10.43 22.13 -70.86
CA ALA A 332 -10.90 21.92 -72.23
C ALA A 332 -10.05 22.65 -73.30
N ARG A 333 -9.32 23.69 -72.91
CA ARG A 333 -8.39 24.43 -73.79
C ARG A 333 -7.01 23.76 -73.91
N GLY A 334 -6.67 22.83 -73.03
CA GLY A 334 -5.42 22.07 -73.09
C GLY A 334 -5.42 21.03 -74.21
N GLY A 335 -4.24 20.71 -74.76
CA GLY A 335 -4.05 19.53 -75.59
C GLY A 335 -4.29 18.24 -74.80
N VAL A 336 -4.49 17.11 -75.48
CA VAL A 336 -4.84 15.80 -74.85
C VAL A 336 -3.84 15.39 -73.75
N GLU A 337 -2.56 15.73 -73.89
CA GLU A 337 -1.52 15.45 -72.88
C GLU A 337 -1.55 16.37 -71.65
N THR A 338 -2.30 17.48 -71.70
CA THR A 338 -2.40 18.50 -70.63
C THR A 338 -3.76 18.50 -69.92
N GLN A 339 -4.69 17.60 -70.28
CA GLN A 339 -6.01 17.46 -69.66
C GLN A 339 -5.94 16.62 -68.37
N LEU A 340 -6.60 17.09 -67.31
CA LEU A 340 -6.77 16.34 -66.06
C LEU A 340 -7.79 15.20 -66.20
N PRO A 341 -7.61 14.06 -65.51
CA PRO A 341 -8.56 12.95 -65.50
C PRO A 341 -9.95 13.32 -64.94
N ILE A 342 -11.01 12.71 -65.46
CA ILE A 342 -12.40 12.92 -65.00
C ILE A 342 -12.61 12.56 -63.52
N GLU A 343 -11.77 11.70 -62.95
CA GLU A 343 -11.80 11.35 -61.52
C GLU A 343 -11.48 12.55 -60.62
N GLU A 344 -10.48 13.36 -60.97
CA GLU A 344 -10.14 14.57 -60.20
C GLU A 344 -11.29 15.57 -60.24
N ILE A 345 -12.00 15.62 -61.35
CA ILE A 345 -13.20 16.44 -61.54
C ILE A 345 -14.37 15.96 -60.66
N VAL A 346 -14.63 14.64 -60.61
CA VAL A 346 -15.68 14.07 -59.74
C VAL A 346 -15.34 14.31 -58.27
N LEU A 347 -14.08 14.13 -57.86
CA LEU A 347 -13.63 14.38 -56.49
C LEU A 347 -13.77 15.85 -56.09
N SER A 348 -13.33 16.79 -56.94
CA SER A 348 -13.56 18.21 -56.70
C SER A 348 -15.05 18.55 -56.70
N GLY A 349 -15.85 17.90 -57.55
CA GLY A 349 -17.31 18.04 -57.58
C GLY A 349 -17.97 17.62 -56.27
N ILE A 350 -17.59 16.46 -55.73
CA ILE A 350 -18.03 15.97 -54.40
C ILE A 350 -17.64 16.98 -53.31
N ALA A 351 -16.39 17.44 -53.30
CA ALA A 351 -15.91 18.41 -52.30
C ALA A 351 -16.67 19.76 -52.38
N VAL A 352 -17.01 20.22 -53.59
CA VAL A 352 -17.82 21.43 -53.80
C VAL A 352 -19.27 21.20 -53.34
N VAL A 353 -19.85 20.04 -53.59
CA VAL A 353 -21.21 19.70 -53.16
C VAL A 353 -21.33 19.59 -51.65
N GLU A 354 -20.37 18.92 -50.99
CA GLU A 354 -20.31 18.82 -49.53
C GLU A 354 -20.24 20.20 -48.86
N LYS A 355 -19.58 21.19 -49.50
CA LYS A 355 -19.51 22.57 -48.99
C LYS A 355 -20.68 23.45 -49.36
N SER A 356 -21.21 23.30 -50.58
CA SER A 356 -22.29 24.16 -51.11
C SER A 356 -23.68 23.66 -50.71
N GLY A 357 -23.81 22.39 -50.30
CA GLY A 357 -25.08 21.75 -49.97
C GLY A 357 -25.99 21.51 -51.18
N ASN A 358 -25.51 21.71 -52.41
CA ASN A 358 -26.33 21.60 -53.62
C ASN A 358 -26.06 20.28 -54.36
N PRO A 359 -26.92 19.25 -54.23
CA PRO A 359 -26.71 17.94 -54.84
C PRO A 359 -26.82 17.97 -56.37
N THR A 360 -27.41 19.02 -56.97
CA THR A 360 -27.56 19.11 -58.44
C THR A 360 -26.23 19.16 -59.17
N ILE A 361 -25.15 19.61 -58.51
CA ILE A 361 -23.80 19.63 -59.10
C ILE A 361 -23.30 18.20 -59.37
N LEU A 362 -23.62 17.23 -58.51
CA LEU A 362 -23.28 15.82 -58.78
C LEU A 362 -24.14 15.22 -59.89
N LEU A 363 -25.41 15.64 -59.97
CA LEU A 363 -26.30 15.23 -61.06
C LEU A 363 -25.85 15.79 -62.42
N ASP A 364 -25.30 17.01 -62.46
CA ASP A 364 -24.71 17.63 -63.66
C ASP A 364 -23.44 16.88 -64.14
N ILE A 365 -22.77 16.16 -63.24
CA ILE A 365 -21.55 15.37 -63.53
C ILE A 365 -21.88 13.96 -64.04
N ILE A 366 -23.05 13.39 -63.69
CA ILE A 366 -23.47 12.04 -64.09
C ILE A 366 -23.40 11.80 -65.62
N PRO A 367 -23.91 12.71 -66.48
CA PRO A 367 -23.80 12.52 -67.94
C PRO A 367 -22.36 12.42 -68.45
N LEU A 368 -21.41 13.13 -67.81
CA LEU A 368 -19.99 13.08 -68.17
C LEU A 368 -19.36 11.72 -67.83
N ILE A 369 -19.83 11.07 -66.76
CA ILE A 369 -19.44 9.71 -66.39
C ILE A 369 -19.95 8.72 -67.45
N ASP A 370 -21.20 8.86 -67.88
CA ASP A 370 -21.81 8.01 -68.91
C ASP A 370 -21.11 8.15 -70.29
N GLU A 371 -20.61 9.34 -70.64
CA GLU A 371 -19.94 9.60 -71.93
C GLU A 371 -18.45 9.22 -71.95
N SER A 372 -17.75 9.32 -70.82
CA SER A 372 -16.27 9.29 -70.78
C SER A 372 -15.66 8.07 -70.07
N CYS A 373 -16.46 7.24 -69.39
CA CYS A 373 -15.95 6.12 -68.58
C CYS A 373 -16.39 4.75 -69.12
N ASP A 374 -15.56 3.73 -68.87
CA ASP A 374 -15.97 2.33 -69.05
C ASP A 374 -17.00 1.89 -67.98
N PRO A 375 -17.74 0.77 -68.19
CA PRO A 375 -18.79 0.34 -67.27
C PRO A 375 -18.34 0.06 -65.83
N ALA A 376 -17.12 -0.42 -65.63
CA ALA A 376 -16.58 -0.73 -64.31
C ALA A 376 -16.21 0.56 -63.55
N LYS A 377 -15.61 1.51 -64.27
CA LYS A 377 -15.25 2.85 -63.77
C LYS A 377 -16.49 3.69 -63.48
N ALA A 378 -17.52 3.62 -64.32
CA ALA A 378 -18.80 4.29 -64.09
C ALA A 378 -19.50 3.76 -62.82
N ALA A 379 -19.53 2.44 -62.62
CA ALA A 379 -20.10 1.85 -61.41
C ALA A 379 -19.37 2.30 -60.12
N HIS A 380 -18.04 2.50 -60.17
CA HIS A 380 -17.29 3.03 -59.04
C HIS A 380 -17.65 4.49 -58.73
N LEU A 381 -17.73 5.35 -59.74
CA LEU A 381 -18.06 6.77 -59.58
C LEU A 381 -19.52 6.95 -59.12
N TYR A 382 -20.45 6.12 -59.58
CA TYR A 382 -21.83 6.10 -59.06
C TYR A 382 -21.89 5.78 -57.58
N ARG A 383 -21.07 4.85 -57.08
CA ARG A 383 -21.00 4.56 -55.63
C ARG A 383 -20.48 5.76 -54.83
N GLN A 384 -19.46 6.45 -55.32
CA GLN A 384 -18.95 7.66 -54.66
C GLN A 384 -20.01 8.75 -54.59
N ILE A 385 -20.82 8.91 -55.65
CA ILE A 385 -21.95 9.84 -55.68
C ILE A 385 -23.06 9.38 -54.72
N THR A 386 -23.43 8.10 -54.71
CA THR A 386 -24.43 7.55 -53.77
C THR A 386 -24.02 7.75 -52.31
N ASP A 387 -22.76 7.49 -51.96
CA ASP A 387 -22.24 7.71 -50.61
C ASP A 387 -22.30 9.20 -50.23
N ALA A 388 -21.90 10.10 -51.14
CA ALA A 388 -22.01 11.54 -50.91
C ALA A 388 -23.46 12.00 -50.72
N LEU A 389 -24.39 11.59 -51.59
CA LEU A 389 -25.81 11.92 -51.47
C LEU A 389 -26.44 11.34 -50.20
N SER A 390 -26.06 10.12 -49.82
CA SER A 390 -26.51 9.48 -48.58
C SER A 390 -26.02 10.25 -47.34
N ARG A 391 -24.75 10.69 -47.31
CA ARG A 391 -24.21 11.55 -46.23
C ARG A 391 -24.93 12.89 -46.12
N MET A 392 -25.42 13.42 -47.25
CA MET A 392 -26.18 14.67 -47.29
C MET A 392 -27.67 14.51 -46.91
N GLY A 393 -28.13 13.28 -46.65
CA GLY A 393 -29.52 12.99 -46.29
C GLY A 393 -30.50 12.96 -47.47
N ASP A 394 -30.01 12.97 -48.71
CA ASP A 394 -30.84 12.89 -49.91
C ASP A 394 -31.12 11.43 -50.30
N PHE A 395 -31.96 10.78 -49.48
CA PHE A 395 -32.25 9.34 -49.54
C PHE A 395 -32.79 8.89 -50.91
N TYR A 396 -33.72 9.64 -51.51
CA TYR A 396 -34.37 9.23 -52.75
C TYR A 396 -33.41 9.26 -53.95
N HIS A 397 -32.61 10.32 -54.10
CA HIS A 397 -31.60 10.36 -55.17
C HIS A 397 -30.47 9.37 -54.91
N ALA A 398 -30.07 9.17 -53.65
CA ALA A 398 -29.07 8.16 -53.30
C ALA A 398 -29.52 6.75 -53.69
N ILE A 399 -30.76 6.37 -53.40
CA ILE A 399 -31.35 5.08 -53.82
C ILE A 399 -31.42 4.98 -55.35
N GLU A 400 -31.82 6.06 -56.04
CA GLU A 400 -31.93 6.04 -57.49
C GLU A 400 -30.56 5.86 -58.18
N VAL A 401 -29.52 6.53 -57.68
CA VAL A 401 -28.14 6.37 -58.17
C VAL A 401 -27.61 4.98 -57.78
N MET A 402 -27.96 4.47 -56.58
CA MET A 402 -27.56 3.13 -56.14
C MET A 402 -28.11 2.05 -57.07
N ARG A 403 -29.37 2.16 -57.53
CA ARG A 403 -29.95 1.23 -58.50
C ARG A 403 -29.11 1.11 -59.79
N LYS A 404 -28.54 2.22 -60.27
CA LYS A 404 -27.62 2.22 -61.44
C LYS A 404 -26.29 1.53 -61.13
N ALA A 405 -25.82 1.60 -59.88
CA ALA A 405 -24.64 0.88 -59.42
C ALA A 405 -24.92 -0.63 -59.22
N SER A 406 -26.10 -1.02 -58.73
CA SER A 406 -26.49 -2.40 -58.41
C SER A 406 -26.84 -3.26 -59.63
N THR A 407 -27.38 -2.67 -60.69
CA THR A 407 -27.77 -3.39 -61.93
C THR A 407 -26.59 -3.85 -62.80
N ARG A 408 -25.35 -3.43 -62.47
CA ARG A 408 -24.15 -3.63 -63.30
C ARG A 408 -23.00 -4.32 -62.57
N VAL A 409 -23.28 -5.02 -61.47
CA VAL A 409 -22.24 -5.57 -60.57
C VAL A 409 -21.83 -6.99 -60.96
N GLU A 410 -20.58 -7.16 -61.38
CA GLU A 410 -19.91 -8.48 -61.45
C GLU A 410 -19.10 -8.79 -60.17
N ARG A 411 -18.77 -7.77 -59.34
CA ARG A 411 -18.04 -7.92 -58.05
C ARG A 411 -18.46 -6.87 -57.01
N ILE A 412 -18.85 -7.34 -55.82
CA ILE A 412 -19.14 -6.52 -54.65
C ILE A 412 -17.85 -6.17 -53.90
N ASN A 413 -17.67 -4.90 -53.57
CA ASN A 413 -16.56 -4.41 -52.75
C ASN A 413 -17.08 -3.81 -51.43
N ALA A 414 -16.19 -3.62 -50.44
CA ALA A 414 -16.57 -3.14 -49.10
C ALA A 414 -17.36 -1.82 -49.13
N GLN A 415 -16.99 -0.88 -49.99
CA GLN A 415 -17.70 0.40 -50.13
C GLN A 415 -19.16 0.24 -50.58
N PHE A 416 -19.44 -0.70 -51.49
CA PHE A 416 -20.81 -1.02 -51.88
C PHE A 416 -21.59 -1.59 -50.69
N PHE A 417 -20.95 -2.46 -49.91
CA PHE A 417 -21.54 -3.07 -48.74
C PHE A 417 -21.93 -2.01 -47.68
N ASP A 418 -20.99 -1.15 -47.28
CA ASP A 418 -21.22 -0.10 -46.28
C ASP A 418 -22.30 0.90 -46.69
N THR A 419 -22.30 1.31 -47.97
CA THR A 419 -23.28 2.25 -48.49
C THR A 419 -24.67 1.61 -48.55
N SER A 420 -24.75 0.33 -48.91
CA SER A 420 -26.01 -0.43 -48.91
C SER A 420 -26.55 -0.60 -47.50
N VAL A 421 -25.71 -0.96 -46.52
CA VAL A 421 -26.09 -1.03 -45.10
C VAL A 421 -26.65 0.30 -44.61
N ARG A 422 -26.00 1.43 -44.95
CA ARG A 422 -26.50 2.75 -44.54
C ARG A 422 -27.86 3.08 -45.13
N LEU A 423 -28.09 2.77 -46.40
CA LEU A 423 -29.39 2.96 -47.04
C LEU A 423 -30.46 2.06 -46.43
N ILE A 424 -30.14 0.80 -46.12
CA ILE A 424 -31.06 -0.13 -45.46
C ILE A 424 -31.45 0.40 -44.07
N LYS A 425 -30.47 0.88 -43.26
CA LYS A 425 -30.76 1.51 -41.96
C LYS A 425 -31.67 2.73 -42.08
N GLU A 426 -31.42 3.58 -43.07
CA GLU A 426 -32.28 4.75 -43.34
C GLU A 426 -33.69 4.33 -43.81
N GLY A 427 -33.80 3.23 -44.56
CA GLY A 427 -35.07 2.62 -44.94
C GLY A 427 -35.86 2.08 -43.75
N ILE A 428 -35.20 1.47 -42.76
CA ILE A 428 -35.83 1.06 -41.48
C ILE A 428 -36.38 2.30 -40.76
N ARG A 429 -35.57 3.37 -40.64
CA ARG A 429 -35.97 4.62 -39.96
C ARG A 429 -37.17 5.32 -40.63
N ARG A 430 -37.35 5.11 -41.92
CA ARG A 430 -38.45 5.70 -42.71
C ARG A 430 -39.66 4.78 -42.85
N ASP A 431 -39.60 3.54 -42.33
CA ASP A 431 -40.58 2.49 -42.57
C ASP A 431 -40.81 2.20 -44.08
N GLU A 432 -39.79 2.42 -44.92
CA GLU A 432 -39.83 2.28 -46.39
C GLU A 432 -39.13 0.98 -46.86
N ILE A 433 -39.46 -0.15 -46.22
CA ILE A 433 -38.80 -1.44 -46.47
C ILE A 433 -39.03 -1.94 -47.92
N GLU A 434 -40.17 -1.65 -48.53
CA GLU A 434 -40.43 -1.98 -49.94
C GLU A 434 -39.46 -1.28 -50.90
N LEU A 435 -39.13 0.00 -50.67
CA LEU A 435 -38.20 0.75 -51.53
C LEU A 435 -36.78 0.16 -51.47
N ILE A 436 -36.35 -0.28 -50.29
CA ILE A 436 -35.08 -0.99 -50.10
C ILE A 436 -35.10 -2.34 -50.81
N ARG A 437 -36.20 -3.09 -50.69
CA ARG A 437 -36.36 -4.39 -51.33
C ARG A 437 -36.27 -4.26 -52.85
N GLU A 438 -36.96 -3.29 -53.45
CA GLU A 438 -37.03 -3.12 -54.90
C GLU A 438 -35.75 -2.55 -55.52
N ASN A 439 -35.09 -1.58 -54.87
CA ASN A 439 -34.02 -0.80 -55.49
C ASN A 439 -32.61 -1.23 -55.05
N VAL A 440 -32.48 -1.93 -53.93
CA VAL A 440 -31.18 -2.37 -53.38
C VAL A 440 -31.09 -3.89 -53.36
N LEU A 441 -32.08 -4.59 -52.80
CA LEU A 441 -31.98 -6.04 -52.55
C LEU A 441 -32.40 -6.92 -53.74
N ALA A 442 -33.40 -6.53 -54.53
CA ALA A 442 -34.00 -7.37 -55.59
C ALA A 442 -33.04 -7.78 -56.71
N THR A 443 -31.96 -7.03 -56.91
CA THR A 443 -30.96 -7.29 -57.95
C THR A 443 -29.73 -8.05 -57.45
N LEU A 444 -29.67 -8.40 -56.15
CA LEU A 444 -28.53 -9.05 -55.51
C LEU A 444 -28.76 -10.56 -55.34
N GLU A 445 -27.67 -11.31 -55.24
CA GLU A 445 -27.72 -12.72 -54.82
C GLU A 445 -28.19 -12.82 -53.36
N ILE A 446 -28.88 -13.91 -53.04
CA ILE A 446 -29.52 -14.15 -51.74
C ILE A 446 -28.52 -14.03 -50.57
N ASP A 447 -27.34 -14.64 -50.68
CA ASP A 447 -26.33 -14.63 -49.59
C ASP A 447 -25.81 -13.22 -49.28
N ILE A 448 -25.73 -12.38 -50.32
CA ILE A 448 -25.31 -10.98 -50.21
C ILE A 448 -26.43 -10.15 -49.58
N ALA A 449 -27.68 -10.35 -50.04
CA ALA A 449 -28.84 -9.66 -49.48
C ALA A 449 -29.02 -9.98 -47.99
N ASP A 450 -28.86 -11.25 -47.61
CA ASP A 450 -28.92 -11.68 -46.21
C ASP A 450 -27.79 -11.05 -45.38
N SER A 451 -26.55 -11.05 -45.89
CA SER A 451 -25.42 -10.40 -45.20
C SER A 451 -25.66 -8.90 -44.97
N LEU A 452 -26.23 -8.20 -45.96
CA LEU A 452 -26.56 -6.78 -45.85
C LEU A 452 -27.68 -6.52 -44.83
N VAL A 453 -28.73 -7.34 -44.84
CA VAL A 453 -29.84 -7.25 -43.88
C VAL A 453 -29.35 -7.55 -42.47
N HIS A 454 -28.54 -8.60 -42.29
CA HIS A 454 -27.95 -8.97 -41.01
C HIS A 454 -27.12 -7.82 -40.42
N GLN A 455 -26.19 -7.26 -41.20
CA GLN A 455 -25.37 -6.13 -40.72
C GLN A 455 -26.22 -4.89 -40.44
N ALA A 456 -27.17 -4.56 -41.33
CA ALA A 456 -27.99 -3.35 -41.15
C ALA A 456 -28.89 -3.42 -39.92
N VAL A 457 -29.53 -4.55 -39.66
CA VAL A 457 -30.42 -4.72 -38.51
C VAL A 457 -29.62 -4.76 -37.19
N THR A 458 -28.49 -5.47 -37.16
CA THR A 458 -27.62 -5.49 -35.97
C THR A 458 -27.02 -4.11 -35.69
N ASP A 459 -26.55 -3.39 -36.71
CA ASP A 459 -26.04 -2.01 -36.57
C ASP A 459 -27.15 -1.04 -36.16
N PHE A 460 -28.38 -1.22 -36.65
CA PHE A 460 -29.52 -0.41 -36.22
C PHE A 460 -29.76 -0.58 -34.71
N CYS A 461 -29.76 -1.83 -34.23
CA CYS A 461 -29.85 -2.17 -32.80
C CYS A 461 -28.63 -1.72 -31.98
N LYS A 462 -27.46 -1.46 -32.59
CA LYS A 462 -26.25 -0.97 -31.92
C LYS A 462 -26.17 0.55 -31.83
N GLU A 463 -26.53 1.25 -32.91
CA GLU A 463 -26.26 2.67 -33.09
C GLU A 463 -27.42 3.58 -32.67
N TYR A 464 -28.67 3.17 -32.88
CA TYR A 464 -29.83 4.04 -32.67
C TYR A 464 -30.31 4.01 -31.22
N ASP A 465 -31.02 5.06 -30.80
CA ASP A 465 -31.59 5.12 -29.46
C ASP A 465 -32.74 4.10 -29.29
N PHE A 466 -33.08 3.80 -28.04
CA PHE A 466 -34.09 2.76 -27.78
C PHE A 466 -35.50 3.17 -28.19
N ASP A 467 -35.83 4.46 -28.23
CA ASP A 467 -37.16 4.92 -28.67
C ASP A 467 -37.35 4.68 -30.17
N GLU A 468 -36.31 4.99 -30.95
CA GLU A 468 -36.28 4.76 -32.39
C GLU A 468 -36.30 3.25 -32.70
N VAL A 469 -35.52 2.44 -31.98
CA VAL A 469 -35.57 0.98 -32.14
C VAL A 469 -36.97 0.43 -31.85
N VAL A 470 -37.59 0.81 -30.72
CA VAL A 470 -38.93 0.34 -30.35
C VAL A 470 -39.98 0.74 -31.37
N ARG A 471 -39.92 1.99 -31.86
CA ARG A 471 -40.84 2.50 -32.87
C ARG A 471 -40.79 1.69 -34.17
N HIS A 472 -39.60 1.23 -34.55
CA HIS A 472 -39.35 0.55 -35.83
C HIS A 472 -39.21 -0.98 -35.72
N ILE A 473 -39.59 -1.59 -34.60
CA ILE A 473 -39.67 -3.06 -34.46
C ILE A 473 -40.50 -3.70 -35.60
N PRO A 474 -41.67 -3.17 -36.02
CA PRO A 474 -42.42 -3.73 -37.14
C PRO A 474 -41.62 -3.74 -38.46
N ALA A 475 -40.87 -2.68 -38.76
CA ALA A 475 -40.04 -2.59 -39.96
C ALA A 475 -38.84 -3.55 -39.91
N ILE A 476 -38.21 -3.71 -38.73
CA ILE A 476 -37.17 -4.72 -38.50
C ILE A 476 -37.73 -6.13 -38.76
N LYS A 477 -38.89 -6.44 -38.17
CA LYS A 477 -39.60 -7.72 -38.35
C LYS A 477 -39.95 -8.00 -39.82
N GLU A 478 -40.39 -6.97 -40.55
CA GLU A 478 -40.71 -7.08 -41.98
C GLU A 478 -39.47 -7.30 -42.86
N LEU A 479 -38.37 -6.61 -42.56
CA LEU A 479 -37.10 -6.73 -43.27
C LEU A 479 -36.42 -8.08 -43.02
N VAL A 480 -36.50 -8.61 -41.79
CA VAL A 480 -35.86 -9.88 -41.39
C VAL A 480 -36.66 -11.10 -41.83
N ARG A 481 -37.98 -10.99 -42.02
CA ARG A 481 -38.86 -12.12 -42.40
C ARG A 481 -38.37 -12.98 -43.59
N PRO A 482 -37.83 -12.42 -44.69
CA PRO A 482 -37.30 -13.24 -45.80
C PRO A 482 -35.86 -13.78 -45.57
N HIS A 483 -35.19 -13.45 -44.47
CA HIS A 483 -33.80 -13.81 -44.19
C HIS A 483 -33.65 -15.29 -43.77
N HIS A 484 -32.67 -16.01 -44.31
CA HIS A 484 -32.53 -17.46 -44.07
C HIS A 484 -32.30 -17.84 -42.60
N ALA A 485 -31.63 -16.97 -41.84
CA ALA A 485 -31.39 -17.15 -40.40
C ALA A 485 -32.18 -16.16 -39.53
N GLN A 486 -33.46 -15.91 -39.86
CA GLN A 486 -34.30 -14.93 -39.17
C GLN A 486 -34.31 -15.08 -37.64
N ASP A 487 -34.44 -16.31 -37.14
CA ASP A 487 -34.55 -16.60 -35.70
C ASP A 487 -33.26 -16.25 -34.96
N ASN A 488 -32.11 -16.60 -35.53
CA ASN A 488 -30.80 -16.27 -34.98
C ASN A 488 -30.53 -14.76 -35.01
N LEU A 489 -30.95 -14.06 -36.08
CA LEU A 489 -30.77 -12.62 -36.20
C LEU A 489 -31.63 -11.86 -35.16
N LEU A 490 -32.88 -12.27 -34.95
CA LEU A 490 -33.74 -11.67 -33.91
C LEU A 490 -33.21 -11.95 -32.50
N PHE A 491 -32.68 -13.16 -32.26
CA PHE A 491 -32.02 -13.51 -31.00
C PHE A 491 -30.76 -12.65 -30.74
N GLU A 492 -29.92 -12.45 -31.75
CA GLU A 492 -28.74 -11.58 -31.66
C GLU A 492 -29.14 -10.12 -31.37
N CYS A 493 -30.17 -9.61 -32.05
CA CYS A 493 -30.69 -8.26 -31.80
C CYS A 493 -31.18 -8.09 -30.36
N ASN A 494 -31.88 -9.10 -29.81
CA ASN A 494 -32.28 -9.11 -28.41
C ASN A 494 -31.07 -8.98 -27.47
N ASN A 495 -30.02 -9.78 -27.70
CA ASN A 495 -28.81 -9.74 -26.86
C ASN A 495 -28.08 -8.40 -26.96
N ILE A 496 -27.93 -7.84 -28.16
CA ILE A 496 -27.34 -6.51 -28.37
C ILE A 496 -28.09 -5.44 -27.55
N LEU A 497 -29.42 -5.46 -27.59
CA LEU A 497 -30.23 -4.47 -26.86
C LEU A 497 -30.15 -4.68 -25.34
N LEU A 498 -30.12 -5.92 -24.87
CA LEU A 498 -29.91 -6.24 -23.46
C LEU A 498 -28.54 -5.74 -22.98
N GLU A 499 -27.46 -6.01 -23.72
CA GLU A 499 -26.10 -5.55 -23.41
C GLU A 499 -25.99 -4.02 -23.38
N ARG A 500 -26.69 -3.32 -24.27
CA ARG A 500 -26.78 -1.83 -24.25
C ARG A 500 -27.58 -1.30 -23.06
N GLY A 501 -28.25 -2.15 -22.29
CA GLY A 501 -29.01 -1.79 -21.10
C GLY A 501 -30.45 -1.36 -21.38
N PHE A 502 -31.10 -1.93 -22.41
CA PHE A 502 -32.48 -1.60 -22.79
C PHE A 502 -33.46 -1.64 -21.60
N VAL A 503 -33.43 -2.73 -20.82
CA VAL A 503 -34.32 -2.96 -19.66
C VAL A 503 -34.17 -1.89 -18.57
N ARG A 504 -33.03 -1.19 -18.51
CA ARG A 504 -32.85 -0.06 -17.61
C ARG A 504 -33.67 1.14 -18.09
N GLN A 505 -33.79 1.37 -19.39
CA GLN A 505 -34.36 2.63 -19.89
C GLN A 505 -35.80 2.49 -20.38
N LYS A 506 -36.23 1.29 -20.77
CA LYS A 506 -37.51 1.03 -21.46
C LYS A 506 -38.22 -0.20 -20.91
N ASP A 507 -39.50 -0.35 -21.27
CA ASP A 507 -40.33 -1.49 -20.89
C ASP A 507 -39.87 -2.77 -21.62
N PRO A 508 -39.52 -3.85 -20.89
CA PRO A 508 -39.13 -5.13 -21.47
C PRO A 508 -40.14 -5.75 -22.44
N SER A 509 -41.42 -5.33 -22.39
CA SER A 509 -42.46 -5.84 -23.31
C SER A 509 -42.10 -5.66 -24.79
N ALA A 510 -41.33 -4.63 -25.13
CA ALA A 510 -40.88 -4.40 -26.50
C ALA A 510 -39.84 -5.44 -26.97
N LEU A 511 -38.97 -5.91 -26.07
CA LEU A 511 -38.06 -7.02 -26.38
C LEU A 511 -38.81 -8.34 -26.52
N VAL A 512 -39.81 -8.57 -25.67
CA VAL A 512 -40.71 -9.73 -25.78
C VAL A 512 -41.45 -9.70 -27.12
N ASP A 513 -41.93 -8.53 -27.57
CA ASP A 513 -42.51 -8.37 -28.91
C ASP A 513 -41.48 -8.66 -30.00
N LEU A 514 -40.26 -8.13 -29.93
CA LEU A 514 -39.22 -8.38 -30.93
C LEU A 514 -38.95 -9.89 -31.13
N VAL A 515 -38.80 -10.64 -30.04
CA VAL A 515 -38.50 -12.09 -30.07
C VAL A 515 -39.74 -12.96 -30.30
N SER A 516 -40.95 -12.38 -30.32
CA SER A 516 -42.20 -13.13 -30.52
C SER A 516 -42.30 -13.77 -31.91
N GLN A 517 -41.54 -13.27 -32.88
CA GLN A 517 -41.49 -13.80 -34.26
C GLN A 517 -40.52 -14.97 -34.41
N ILE A 518 -39.70 -15.28 -33.41
CA ILE A 518 -38.82 -16.45 -33.43
C ILE A 518 -39.67 -17.72 -33.46
N GLU A 519 -39.52 -18.52 -34.52
CA GLU A 519 -40.28 -19.75 -34.73
C GLU A 519 -39.66 -20.93 -33.96
N GLU A 520 -38.34 -21.00 -33.87
CA GLU A 520 -37.61 -22.00 -33.08
C GLU A 520 -37.83 -21.80 -31.58
N GLN A 521 -38.57 -22.74 -30.97
CA GLN A 521 -38.95 -22.66 -29.56
C GLN A 521 -37.74 -22.54 -28.62
N ALA A 522 -36.68 -23.31 -28.85
CA ALA A 522 -35.48 -23.29 -28.00
C ALA A 522 -34.80 -21.92 -27.99
N LEU A 523 -34.61 -21.29 -29.16
CA LEU A 523 -34.04 -19.95 -29.28
C LEU A 523 -34.94 -18.88 -28.66
N ARG A 524 -36.26 -18.99 -28.85
CA ARG A 524 -37.21 -18.05 -28.24
C ARG A 524 -37.18 -18.12 -26.71
N GLU A 525 -37.17 -19.32 -26.15
CA GLU A 525 -37.10 -19.54 -24.70
C GLU A 525 -35.77 -19.05 -24.11
N GLN A 526 -34.65 -19.23 -24.82
CA GLN A 526 -33.37 -18.65 -24.45
C GLN A 526 -33.40 -17.11 -24.46
N ALA A 527 -34.02 -16.51 -25.48
CA ALA A 527 -34.18 -15.06 -25.58
C ALA A 527 -34.98 -14.50 -24.39
N ILE A 528 -36.11 -15.15 -24.06
CA ILE A 528 -36.96 -14.79 -22.92
C ILE A 528 -36.19 -14.96 -21.61
N SER A 529 -35.44 -16.06 -21.43
CA SER A 529 -34.58 -16.28 -20.26
C SER A 529 -33.58 -15.13 -20.06
N ALA A 530 -32.91 -14.69 -21.13
CA ALA A 530 -31.99 -13.55 -21.07
C ALA A 530 -32.69 -12.24 -20.66
N ILE A 531 -33.88 -11.97 -21.20
CA ILE A 531 -34.69 -10.80 -20.81
C ILE A 531 -35.05 -10.87 -19.32
N VAL A 532 -35.53 -12.03 -18.84
CA VAL A 532 -35.92 -12.26 -17.45
C VAL A 532 -34.78 -11.99 -16.47
N VAL A 533 -33.59 -12.52 -16.74
CA VAL A 533 -32.43 -12.36 -15.84
C VAL A 533 -31.98 -10.90 -15.78
N GLU A 534 -31.94 -10.19 -16.91
CA GLU A 534 -31.61 -8.76 -16.92
C GLU A 534 -32.71 -7.87 -16.29
N MET A 535 -33.97 -8.28 -16.38
CA MET A 535 -35.07 -7.66 -15.61
C MET A 535 -34.84 -7.82 -14.10
N ALA A 536 -34.50 -9.02 -13.63
CA ALA A 536 -34.21 -9.25 -12.22
C ALA A 536 -33.00 -8.43 -11.76
N ARG A 537 -31.91 -8.45 -12.52
CA ARG A 537 -30.69 -7.67 -12.25
C ARG A 537 -30.95 -6.17 -12.16
N THR A 538 -31.70 -5.63 -13.11
CA THR A 538 -32.10 -4.22 -13.11
C THR A 538 -33.05 -3.90 -11.95
N GLY A 539 -33.95 -4.82 -11.61
CA GLY A 539 -34.85 -4.71 -10.47
C GLY A 539 -34.08 -4.57 -9.16
N VAL A 540 -33.08 -5.42 -8.94
CA VAL A 540 -32.19 -5.34 -7.78
C VAL A 540 -31.43 -4.02 -7.75
N SER A 541 -30.77 -3.64 -8.85
CA SER A 541 -30.03 -2.36 -8.93
C SER A 541 -30.89 -1.13 -8.66
N ARG A 542 -32.22 -1.21 -8.86
CA ARG A 542 -33.17 -0.11 -8.60
C ARG A 542 -33.99 -0.28 -7.33
N LYS A 543 -33.82 -1.40 -6.62
CA LYS A 543 -34.70 -1.84 -5.52
C LYS A 543 -36.19 -1.89 -5.93
N ASP A 544 -36.46 -2.22 -7.19
CA ASP A 544 -37.80 -2.36 -7.74
C ASP A 544 -38.30 -3.81 -7.62
N ARG A 545 -39.05 -4.08 -6.55
CA ARG A 545 -39.65 -5.40 -6.28
C ARG A 545 -40.71 -5.78 -7.32
N ASP A 546 -41.35 -4.82 -7.97
CA ASP A 546 -42.38 -5.10 -8.98
C ASP A 546 -41.73 -5.54 -10.30
N LEU A 547 -40.56 -5.02 -10.65
CA LEU A 547 -39.78 -5.53 -11.78
C LEU A 547 -39.30 -6.98 -11.55
N LEU A 548 -38.88 -7.30 -10.32
CA LEU A 548 -38.46 -8.66 -9.94
C LEU A 548 -39.66 -9.64 -9.93
N ARG A 549 -40.85 -9.20 -9.50
CA ARG A 549 -42.08 -10.00 -9.63
C ARG A 549 -42.48 -10.24 -11.08
N ARG A 550 -42.37 -9.20 -11.93
CA ARG A 550 -42.65 -9.32 -13.37
C ARG A 550 -41.66 -10.24 -14.07
N SER A 551 -40.37 -10.22 -13.70
CA SER A 551 -39.39 -11.18 -14.24
C SER A 551 -39.74 -12.61 -13.84
N THR A 552 -40.13 -12.86 -12.59
CA THR A 552 -40.62 -14.19 -12.17
C THR A 552 -41.87 -14.58 -12.96
N GLY A 553 -42.83 -13.68 -13.15
CA GLY A 553 -44.02 -13.95 -13.96
C GLY A 553 -43.69 -14.31 -15.41
N LEU A 554 -42.71 -13.65 -16.03
CA LEU A 554 -42.29 -13.89 -17.41
C LEU A 554 -41.61 -15.27 -17.59
N THR A 555 -41.06 -15.88 -16.54
CA THR A 555 -40.56 -17.27 -16.62
C THR A 555 -41.64 -18.29 -16.97
N CYS A 556 -42.92 -17.97 -16.73
CA CYS A 556 -44.04 -18.83 -17.11
C CYS A 556 -44.19 -18.98 -18.62
N GLU A 557 -43.63 -18.08 -19.43
CA GLU A 557 -43.61 -18.18 -20.90
C GLU A 557 -42.57 -19.20 -21.43
N ILE A 558 -41.65 -19.66 -20.57
CA ILE A 558 -40.66 -20.69 -20.91
C ILE A 558 -41.28 -22.06 -20.65
N MET A 559 -41.52 -22.88 -21.68
CA MET A 559 -42.19 -24.18 -21.50
C MET A 559 -41.23 -25.29 -21.08
N ASP A 560 -39.96 -25.26 -21.52
CA ASP A 560 -38.94 -26.22 -21.08
C ASP A 560 -38.62 -26.04 -19.60
N GLN A 561 -38.76 -27.13 -18.82
CA GLN A 561 -38.57 -27.10 -17.37
C GLN A 561 -37.12 -26.80 -16.98
N ARG A 562 -36.15 -27.24 -17.78
CA ARG A 562 -34.73 -26.98 -17.51
C ARG A 562 -34.38 -25.51 -17.75
N ALA A 563 -34.76 -24.95 -18.89
CA ALA A 563 -34.55 -23.54 -19.21
C ALA A 563 -35.28 -22.63 -18.21
N ARG A 564 -36.48 -23.01 -17.77
CA ARG A 564 -37.22 -22.29 -16.73
C ARG A 564 -36.49 -22.32 -15.38
N ALA A 565 -35.94 -23.47 -14.98
CA ALA A 565 -35.17 -23.59 -13.74
C ALA A 565 -33.89 -22.76 -13.78
N GLU A 566 -33.18 -22.72 -14.92
CA GLU A 566 -32.00 -21.87 -15.10
C GLU A 566 -32.36 -20.38 -15.00
N ALA A 567 -33.46 -19.94 -15.63
CA ALA A 567 -33.96 -18.56 -15.53
C ALA A 567 -34.37 -18.19 -14.10
N LEU A 568 -35.11 -19.06 -13.41
CA LEU A 568 -35.48 -18.87 -12.00
C LEU A 568 -34.26 -18.85 -11.09
N GLY A 569 -33.27 -19.72 -11.30
CA GLY A 569 -31.99 -19.71 -10.60
C GLY A 569 -31.26 -18.37 -10.75
N GLY A 570 -31.24 -17.81 -11.97
CA GLY A 570 -30.72 -16.46 -12.22
C GLY A 570 -31.46 -15.36 -11.45
N ILE A 571 -32.80 -15.46 -11.32
CA ILE A 571 -33.58 -14.53 -10.49
C ILE A 571 -33.24 -14.70 -9.01
N VAL A 572 -33.10 -15.93 -8.51
CA VAL A 572 -32.75 -16.20 -7.10
C VAL A 572 -31.38 -15.62 -6.76
N ASP A 573 -30.38 -15.77 -7.63
CA ASP A 573 -29.05 -15.18 -7.43
C ASP A 573 -29.13 -13.66 -7.27
N GLN A 574 -29.97 -12.99 -8.07
CA GLN A 574 -30.20 -11.54 -7.94
C GLN A 574 -30.99 -11.21 -6.66
N ALA A 575 -32.04 -11.98 -6.35
CA ALA A 575 -32.83 -11.78 -5.14
C ALA A 575 -32.02 -11.95 -3.86
N ALA A 576 -31.02 -12.83 -3.86
CA ALA A 576 -30.08 -12.99 -2.74
C ALA A 576 -29.26 -11.72 -2.49
N ILE A 577 -28.76 -11.08 -3.55
CA ILE A 577 -28.04 -9.80 -3.44
C ILE A 577 -28.95 -8.73 -2.83
N LEU A 578 -30.19 -8.62 -3.32
CA LEU A 578 -31.15 -7.65 -2.78
C LEU A 578 -31.52 -7.95 -1.32
N ALA A 579 -31.69 -9.23 -0.97
CA ALA A 579 -31.99 -9.64 0.40
C ALA A 579 -30.87 -9.19 1.36
N VAL A 580 -29.60 -9.34 0.96
CA VAL A 580 -28.45 -8.84 1.71
C VAL A 580 -28.48 -7.31 1.84
N GLU A 581 -28.70 -6.58 0.75
CA GLU A 581 -28.71 -5.11 0.75
C GLU A 581 -29.85 -4.49 1.57
N ASP A 582 -31.01 -5.14 1.62
CA ASP A 582 -32.21 -4.66 2.33
C ASP A 582 -32.39 -5.33 3.71
N SER A 583 -31.50 -6.24 4.11
CA SER A 583 -31.62 -7.07 5.32
C SER A 583 -32.98 -7.79 5.40
N ASP A 584 -33.49 -8.29 4.27
CA ASP A 584 -34.82 -8.92 4.14
C ASP A 584 -34.69 -10.42 3.82
N LEU A 585 -34.59 -11.23 4.86
CA LEU A 585 -34.55 -12.70 4.75
C LEU A 585 -35.84 -13.27 4.13
N ASP A 586 -36.99 -12.61 4.31
CA ASP A 586 -38.28 -13.09 3.82
C ASP A 586 -38.32 -13.12 2.28
N LEU A 587 -37.49 -12.32 1.60
CA LEU A 587 -37.35 -12.36 0.15
C LEU A 587 -36.82 -13.71 -0.34
N LEU A 588 -35.80 -14.26 0.33
CA LEU A 588 -35.25 -15.58 0.01
C LEU A 588 -36.23 -16.71 0.35
N HIS A 589 -36.96 -16.56 1.46
CA HIS A 589 -38.06 -17.48 1.79
C HIS A 589 -39.16 -17.45 0.72
N GLY A 590 -39.51 -16.26 0.22
CA GLY A 590 -40.43 -16.08 -0.91
C GLY A 590 -39.94 -16.76 -2.18
N MET A 591 -38.65 -16.63 -2.52
CA MET A 591 -38.05 -17.31 -3.67
C MET A 591 -38.08 -18.84 -3.53
N ARG A 592 -37.88 -19.37 -2.32
CA ARG A 592 -38.02 -20.80 -2.03
C ARG A 592 -39.44 -21.29 -2.32
N VAL A 593 -40.46 -20.58 -1.84
CA VAL A 593 -41.87 -20.94 -2.06
C VAL A 593 -42.22 -20.87 -3.55
N LEU A 594 -41.83 -19.80 -4.23
CA LEU A 594 -42.10 -19.61 -5.66
C LEU A 594 -41.44 -20.69 -6.52
N THR A 595 -40.15 -20.97 -6.28
CA THR A 595 -39.40 -22.03 -6.97
C THR A 595 -40.08 -23.39 -6.82
N SER A 596 -40.53 -23.72 -5.60
CA SER A 596 -41.22 -24.98 -5.31
C SER A 596 -42.57 -25.10 -5.99
N SER A 597 -43.20 -23.97 -6.34
CA SER A 597 -44.51 -23.92 -7.00
C SER A 597 -44.45 -23.90 -8.53
N LEU A 598 -43.37 -23.37 -9.11
CA LEU A 598 -43.24 -23.11 -10.55
C LEU A 598 -42.45 -24.18 -11.32
N LEU A 599 -41.73 -25.05 -10.61
CA LEU A 599 -40.87 -26.10 -11.18
C LEU A 599 -41.31 -27.50 -10.72
N GLU A 600 -41.12 -28.48 -11.60
CA GLU A 600 -41.20 -29.90 -11.24
C GLU A 600 -40.11 -30.30 -10.24
N ARG A 601 -40.34 -31.38 -9.49
CA ARG A 601 -39.53 -31.78 -8.34
C ARG A 601 -38.03 -31.92 -8.65
N ASP A 602 -37.70 -32.49 -9.81
CA ASP A 602 -36.30 -32.76 -10.19
C ASP A 602 -35.54 -31.47 -10.57
N TYR A 603 -36.22 -30.50 -11.18
CA TYR A 603 -35.64 -29.20 -11.56
C TYR A 603 -35.66 -28.17 -10.43
N CYS A 604 -36.56 -28.34 -9.46
CA CYS A 604 -36.61 -27.56 -8.23
C CYS A 604 -35.31 -27.72 -7.42
N LEU A 605 -34.71 -28.92 -7.38
CA LEU A 605 -33.47 -29.18 -6.63
C LEU A 605 -32.31 -28.28 -7.06
N PHE A 606 -32.13 -28.05 -8.36
CA PHE A 606 -31.10 -27.16 -8.89
C PHE A 606 -31.27 -25.72 -8.37
N THR A 607 -32.49 -25.20 -8.47
CA THR A 607 -32.80 -23.82 -8.06
C THR A 607 -32.77 -23.68 -6.53
N MET A 608 -33.13 -24.73 -5.78
CA MET A 608 -32.96 -24.79 -4.32
C MET A 608 -31.50 -24.67 -3.90
N GLY A 609 -30.55 -25.21 -4.67
CA GLY A 609 -29.13 -24.99 -4.45
C GLY A 609 -28.73 -23.51 -4.50
N LYS A 610 -29.33 -22.73 -5.42
CA LYS A 610 -29.15 -21.27 -5.49
C LYS A 610 -29.76 -20.55 -4.30
N VAL A 611 -30.92 -20.99 -3.81
CA VAL A 611 -31.54 -20.44 -2.58
C VAL A 611 -30.63 -20.68 -1.38
N ILE A 612 -30.07 -21.89 -1.22
CA ILE A 612 -29.12 -22.22 -0.15
C ILE A 612 -27.90 -21.30 -0.22
N HIS A 613 -27.33 -21.10 -1.42
CA HIS A 613 -26.19 -20.19 -1.59
C HIS A 613 -26.55 -18.76 -1.19
N GLY A 614 -27.74 -18.28 -1.57
CA GLY A 614 -28.25 -16.98 -1.15
C GLY A 614 -28.42 -16.84 0.37
N LEU A 615 -28.92 -17.88 1.04
CA LEU A 615 -29.03 -17.92 2.50
C LEU A 615 -27.66 -17.93 3.19
N ILE A 616 -26.67 -18.60 2.62
CA ILE A 616 -25.28 -18.58 3.11
C ILE A 616 -24.69 -17.17 2.99
N MET A 617 -24.81 -16.54 1.82
CA MET A 617 -24.36 -15.16 1.60
C MET A 617 -25.02 -14.20 2.60
N TYR A 618 -26.34 -14.30 2.77
CA TYR A 618 -27.08 -13.52 3.76
C TYR A 618 -26.59 -13.78 5.19
N GLY A 619 -26.39 -15.04 5.55
CA GLY A 619 -25.90 -15.44 6.86
C GLY A 619 -24.54 -14.81 7.19
N ILE A 620 -23.60 -14.82 6.24
CA ILE A 620 -22.26 -14.24 6.40
C ILE A 620 -22.33 -12.71 6.54
N GLU A 621 -22.99 -12.03 5.60
CA GLU A 621 -23.00 -10.56 5.54
C GLU A 621 -23.82 -9.91 6.67
N GLN A 622 -24.91 -10.56 7.10
CA GLN A 622 -25.80 -10.06 8.16
C GLN A 622 -25.56 -10.74 9.52
N LEU A 623 -24.51 -11.56 9.65
CA LEU A 623 -24.17 -12.33 10.85
C LEU A 623 -25.34 -13.17 11.41
N SER A 624 -26.17 -13.71 10.52
CA SER A 624 -27.43 -14.37 10.86
C SER A 624 -27.30 -15.90 10.87
N LEU A 625 -27.18 -16.47 12.07
CA LEU A 625 -27.21 -17.93 12.25
C LEU A 625 -28.54 -18.54 11.79
N ARG A 626 -29.65 -17.81 11.97
CA ARG A 626 -30.97 -18.26 11.51
C ARG A 626 -31.02 -18.53 10.00
N ALA A 627 -30.31 -17.74 9.20
CA ALA A 627 -30.26 -17.94 7.74
C ALA A 627 -29.46 -19.20 7.39
N LEU A 628 -28.35 -19.45 8.10
CA LEU A 628 -27.56 -20.68 7.94
C LEU A 628 -28.33 -21.92 8.42
N ASP A 629 -29.10 -21.80 9.50
CA ASP A 629 -29.96 -22.90 9.99
C ASP A 629 -31.06 -23.24 8.97
N GLU A 630 -31.67 -22.23 8.34
CA GLU A 630 -32.62 -22.47 7.26
C GLU A 630 -31.94 -23.14 6.05
N ALA A 631 -30.72 -22.73 5.69
CA ALA A 631 -29.93 -23.38 4.65
C ALA A 631 -29.64 -24.85 5.00
N THR A 632 -29.28 -25.15 6.25
CA THR A 632 -29.06 -26.52 6.75
C THR A 632 -30.33 -27.37 6.66
N GLN A 633 -31.48 -26.79 7.05
CA GLN A 633 -32.77 -27.47 6.94
C GLN A 633 -33.14 -27.79 5.49
N ILE A 634 -32.93 -26.85 4.56
CA ILE A 634 -33.20 -27.09 3.12
C ILE A 634 -32.23 -28.14 2.58
N LEU A 635 -30.94 -28.06 2.93
CA LEU A 635 -29.93 -29.02 2.48
C LEU A 635 -30.28 -30.45 2.92
N SER A 636 -30.80 -30.64 4.14
CA SER A 636 -31.24 -31.95 4.63
C SER A 636 -32.43 -32.55 3.86
N GLN A 637 -33.18 -31.73 3.12
CA GLN A 637 -34.32 -32.16 2.30
C GLN A 637 -33.92 -32.55 0.87
N ILE A 638 -32.68 -32.25 0.45
CA ILE A 638 -32.14 -32.59 -0.87
C ILE A 638 -31.74 -34.07 -0.88
N THR A 639 -32.32 -34.85 -1.78
CA THR A 639 -32.06 -36.29 -1.90
C THR A 639 -30.88 -36.64 -2.81
N ASP A 640 -30.36 -35.68 -3.59
CA ASP A 640 -29.20 -35.87 -4.48
C ASP A 640 -27.87 -35.76 -3.70
N PRO A 641 -27.11 -36.86 -3.56
CA PRO A 641 -25.85 -36.85 -2.81
C PRO A 641 -24.76 -35.98 -3.43
N SER A 642 -24.79 -35.77 -4.74
CA SER A 642 -23.78 -34.98 -5.45
C SER A 642 -23.95 -33.48 -5.16
N LEU A 643 -25.18 -32.99 -5.26
CA LEU A 643 -25.55 -31.61 -4.93
C LEU A 643 -25.38 -31.34 -3.43
N GLN A 644 -25.73 -32.30 -2.58
CA GLN A 644 -25.55 -32.19 -1.13
C GLN A 644 -24.07 -31.98 -0.76
N ARG A 645 -23.15 -32.73 -1.39
CA ARG A 645 -21.69 -32.54 -1.21
C ARG A 645 -21.19 -31.21 -1.75
N GLN A 646 -21.75 -30.69 -2.84
CA GLN A 646 -21.36 -29.39 -3.38
C GLN A 646 -21.76 -28.23 -2.46
N LEU A 647 -22.85 -28.36 -1.71
CA LEU A 647 -23.41 -27.28 -0.88
C LEU A 647 -23.00 -27.36 0.60
N ILE A 648 -22.53 -28.52 1.07
CA ILE A 648 -22.14 -28.68 2.48
C ILE A 648 -20.88 -27.87 2.83
N ASP A 649 -19.87 -27.85 1.97
CA ASP A 649 -18.61 -27.15 2.26
C ASP A 649 -18.82 -25.62 2.35
N PRO A 650 -19.51 -24.95 1.40
CA PRO A 650 -19.84 -23.53 1.55
C PRO A 650 -20.67 -23.21 2.79
N LEU A 651 -21.52 -24.13 3.23
CA LEU A 651 -22.34 -23.96 4.43
C LEU A 651 -21.48 -24.03 5.71
N ILE A 652 -20.57 -25.00 5.79
CA ILE A 652 -19.61 -25.12 6.90
C ILE A 652 -18.71 -23.88 6.96
N GLU A 653 -18.19 -23.44 5.81
CA GLU A 653 -17.44 -22.19 5.69
C GLU A 653 -18.27 -20.99 6.17
N GLY A 654 -19.56 -20.93 5.81
CA GLY A 654 -20.48 -19.89 6.28
C GLY A 654 -20.58 -19.84 7.80
N TYR A 655 -20.78 -20.98 8.46
CA TYR A 655 -20.80 -21.04 9.93
C TYR A 655 -19.45 -20.64 10.56
N VAL A 656 -18.33 -21.07 9.98
CA VAL A 656 -16.98 -20.68 10.45
C VAL A 656 -16.75 -19.18 10.33
N ARG A 657 -17.14 -18.57 9.20
CA ARG A 657 -17.02 -17.12 8.97
C ARG A 657 -17.92 -16.34 9.92
N VAL A 658 -19.19 -16.73 10.08
CA VAL A 658 -20.12 -16.08 11.01
C VAL A 658 -19.63 -16.21 12.45
N GLY A 659 -19.19 -17.40 12.88
CA GLY A 659 -18.62 -17.61 14.21
C GLY A 659 -17.38 -16.74 14.47
N SER A 660 -16.49 -16.62 13.46
CA SER A 660 -15.29 -15.80 13.57
C SER A 660 -15.61 -14.31 13.68
N LEU A 661 -16.59 -13.83 12.90
CA LEU A 661 -17.06 -12.44 12.97
C LEU A 661 -17.81 -12.14 14.28
N GLN A 662 -18.61 -13.09 14.78
CA GLN A 662 -19.27 -12.96 16.09
C GLN A 662 -18.25 -12.91 17.23
N ALA A 663 -17.21 -13.75 17.20
CA ALA A 663 -16.11 -13.68 18.16
C ALA A 663 -15.41 -12.30 18.13
N ALA A 664 -15.17 -11.76 16.93
CA ALA A 664 -14.59 -10.44 16.76
C ALA A 664 -15.48 -9.28 17.27
N ASP A 665 -16.79 -9.35 17.04
CA ASP A 665 -17.74 -8.34 17.55
C ASP A 665 -17.81 -8.36 19.08
N GLN A 666 -17.78 -9.54 19.69
CA GLN A 666 -17.78 -9.67 21.15
C GLN A 666 -16.50 -9.12 21.81
N LEU A 667 -15.33 -9.32 21.18
CA LEU A 667 -14.07 -8.69 21.61
C LEU A 667 -14.18 -7.16 21.62
N SER A 668 -14.78 -6.59 20.57
CA SER A 668 -14.95 -5.14 20.42
C SER A 668 -15.87 -4.52 21.47
N GLN A 669 -16.79 -5.31 22.03
CA GLN A 669 -17.78 -4.87 23.00
C GLN A 669 -17.35 -5.04 24.47
N GLY A 670 -16.19 -5.67 24.75
CA GLY A 670 -15.62 -5.80 26.10
C GLY A 670 -16.52 -6.56 27.10
N LYS A 671 -17.31 -7.53 26.62
CA LYS A 671 -18.28 -8.25 27.47
C LYS A 671 -17.60 -9.34 28.31
N ALA A 672 -17.89 -9.39 29.61
CA ALA A 672 -17.36 -10.38 30.56
C ALA A 672 -17.79 -11.86 30.34
N LYS A 673 -18.44 -12.19 29.21
CA LYS A 673 -19.01 -13.51 28.87
C LYS A 673 -18.73 -13.87 27.41
N ILE A 674 -17.47 -13.74 27.00
CA ILE A 674 -17.02 -13.85 25.60
C ILE A 674 -17.24 -15.27 25.01
N PHE A 675 -17.40 -16.29 25.87
CA PHE A 675 -17.59 -17.67 25.43
C PHE A 675 -19.06 -18.12 25.38
N GLU A 676 -20.02 -17.33 25.88
CA GLU A 676 -21.44 -17.67 25.78
C GLU A 676 -21.93 -17.52 24.33
N ASN A 677 -22.42 -18.61 23.73
CA ASN A 677 -22.90 -18.73 22.34
C ASN A 677 -21.86 -18.52 21.23
N MET A 678 -20.62 -18.11 21.55
CA MET A 678 -19.55 -17.93 20.56
C MET A 678 -19.15 -19.24 19.89
N MET A 679 -19.17 -20.35 20.63
CA MET A 679 -18.78 -21.68 20.12
C MET A 679 -19.87 -22.37 19.29
N GLU A 680 -21.13 -21.96 19.41
CA GLU A 680 -22.27 -22.63 18.76
C GLU A 680 -22.10 -22.76 17.22
N PRO A 681 -21.71 -21.72 16.47
CA PRO A 681 -21.52 -21.83 15.02
C PRO A 681 -20.41 -22.83 14.66
N PHE A 682 -19.32 -22.84 15.44
CA PHE A 682 -18.18 -23.73 15.23
C PHE A 682 -18.52 -25.19 15.54
N GLU A 683 -19.31 -25.45 16.58
CA GLU A 683 -19.79 -26.79 16.93
C GLU A 683 -20.75 -27.34 15.86
N ILE A 684 -21.65 -26.51 15.33
CA ILE A 684 -22.54 -26.88 14.23
C ILE A 684 -21.72 -27.19 12.96
N ALA A 685 -20.78 -26.31 12.61
CA ALA A 685 -19.85 -26.52 11.50
C ALA A 685 -19.08 -27.84 11.62
N LEU A 686 -18.55 -28.13 12.82
CA LEU A 686 -17.81 -29.36 13.08
C LEU A 686 -18.70 -30.61 12.99
N ASN A 687 -19.93 -30.55 13.48
CA ASN A 687 -20.89 -31.65 13.38
C ASN A 687 -21.29 -31.91 11.92
N LEU A 688 -21.50 -30.86 11.12
CA LEU A 688 -21.77 -30.98 9.69
C LEU A 688 -20.59 -31.62 8.96
N LEU A 689 -19.36 -31.22 9.28
CA LEU A 689 -18.14 -31.82 8.74
C LEU A 689 -18.05 -33.32 9.06
N LYS A 690 -18.20 -33.70 10.33
CA LYS A 690 -18.10 -35.11 10.77
C LYS A 690 -19.19 -36.01 10.17
N THR A 691 -20.38 -35.46 9.93
CA THR A 691 -21.53 -36.26 9.47
C THR A 691 -21.49 -36.47 7.95
N ASN A 692 -20.97 -35.50 7.18
CA ASN A 692 -21.12 -35.48 5.72
C ASN A 692 -19.82 -35.71 4.94
N THR A 693 -18.65 -35.64 5.59
CA THR A 693 -17.34 -35.75 4.93
C THR A 693 -16.67 -37.10 5.21
N PRO A 694 -16.07 -37.76 4.19
CA PRO A 694 -15.30 -38.99 4.39
C PRO A 694 -14.12 -38.76 5.33
N ARG A 695 -13.80 -39.74 6.19
CA ARG A 695 -12.72 -39.62 7.20
C ARG A 695 -11.37 -39.21 6.62
N GLU A 696 -11.05 -39.69 5.42
CA GLU A 696 -9.80 -39.43 4.70
C GLU A 696 -9.65 -37.94 4.29
N GLU A 697 -10.75 -37.21 4.16
CA GLU A 697 -10.76 -35.81 3.72
C GLU A 697 -10.86 -34.81 4.88
N ILE A 698 -11.17 -35.28 6.09
CA ILE A 698 -11.44 -34.43 7.26
C ILE A 698 -10.23 -33.53 7.59
N SER A 699 -8.99 -34.07 7.55
CA SER A 699 -7.80 -33.28 7.89
C SER A 699 -7.55 -32.14 6.90
N ILE A 700 -7.73 -32.39 5.60
CA ILE A 700 -7.60 -31.38 4.54
C ILE A 700 -8.69 -30.30 4.68
N LYS A 701 -9.93 -30.69 4.98
CA LYS A 701 -11.02 -29.74 5.20
C LYS A 701 -10.81 -28.89 6.45
N ILE A 702 -10.38 -29.49 7.56
CA ILE A 702 -9.99 -28.76 8.79
C ILE A 702 -8.93 -27.72 8.48
N ALA A 703 -7.91 -28.06 7.69
CA ALA A 703 -6.87 -27.11 7.28
C ALA A 703 -7.48 -25.87 6.58
N SER A 704 -8.43 -26.06 5.66
CA SER A 704 -9.09 -24.95 4.97
C SER A 704 -9.95 -24.07 5.90
N TYR A 705 -10.64 -24.65 6.87
CA TYR A 705 -11.42 -23.88 7.85
C TYR A 705 -10.55 -23.13 8.84
N VAL A 706 -9.44 -23.74 9.26
CA VAL A 706 -8.40 -23.07 10.05
C VAL A 706 -7.82 -21.88 9.30
N ASP A 707 -7.56 -22.01 7.99
CA ASP A 707 -7.05 -20.91 7.17
C ASP A 707 -8.01 -19.71 7.17
N ILE A 708 -9.32 -19.96 7.06
CA ILE A 708 -10.35 -18.91 7.17
C ILE A 708 -10.27 -18.23 8.55
N MET A 709 -10.18 -19.00 9.63
CA MET A 709 -10.08 -18.41 10.98
C MET A 709 -8.77 -17.60 11.16
N LEU A 710 -7.68 -18.04 10.53
CA LEU A 710 -6.38 -17.35 10.58
C LEU A 710 -6.42 -15.99 9.89
N GLU A 711 -7.21 -15.83 8.83
CA GLU A 711 -7.45 -14.53 8.20
C GLU A 711 -8.00 -13.51 9.22
N TYR A 712 -8.94 -13.94 10.07
CA TYR A 712 -9.49 -13.08 11.13
C TYR A 712 -8.49 -12.83 12.27
N THR A 713 -7.68 -13.82 12.65
CA THR A 713 -6.61 -13.63 13.65
C THR A 713 -5.62 -12.55 13.24
N GLN A 714 -5.25 -12.49 11.95
CA GLN A 714 -4.34 -11.46 11.44
C GLN A 714 -4.92 -10.05 11.52
N ILE A 715 -6.24 -9.92 11.37
CA ILE A 715 -6.97 -8.64 11.42
C ILE A 715 -7.13 -8.16 12.87
N TYR A 716 -7.63 -9.03 13.76
CA TYR A 716 -8.01 -8.66 15.13
C TYR A 716 -6.91 -8.87 16.17
N ARG A 717 -5.84 -9.61 15.84
CA ARG A 717 -4.68 -9.90 16.69
C ARG A 717 -5.03 -10.41 18.09
N SER A 718 -6.05 -11.27 18.20
CA SER A 718 -6.52 -11.79 19.49
C SER A 718 -6.23 -13.29 19.63
N PRO A 719 -5.82 -13.78 20.81
CA PRO A 719 -5.61 -15.20 21.06
C PRO A 719 -6.93 -15.99 21.09
N ILE A 720 -8.10 -15.33 21.12
CA ILE A 720 -9.40 -16.01 21.22
C ILE A 720 -9.66 -17.02 20.09
N PHE A 721 -9.14 -16.73 18.89
CA PHE A 721 -9.33 -17.59 17.73
C PHE A 721 -8.58 -18.93 17.85
N ALA A 722 -7.64 -19.06 18.80
CA ALA A 722 -7.01 -20.33 19.12
C ALA A 722 -8.05 -21.37 19.58
N VAL A 723 -9.12 -20.95 20.27
CA VAL A 723 -10.15 -21.87 20.80
C VAL A 723 -10.87 -22.64 19.67
N PRO A 724 -11.53 -22.00 18.69
CA PRO A 724 -12.16 -22.73 17.60
C PRO A 724 -11.13 -23.46 16.70
N MET A 725 -9.92 -22.92 16.51
CA MET A 725 -8.88 -23.64 15.75
C MET A 725 -8.46 -24.95 16.42
N THR A 726 -8.31 -24.94 17.74
CA THR A 726 -8.04 -26.14 18.54
C THR A 726 -9.22 -27.12 18.49
N LEU A 727 -10.46 -26.63 18.59
CA LEU A 727 -11.67 -27.45 18.48
C LEU A 727 -11.66 -28.29 17.20
N PHE A 728 -11.32 -27.69 16.05
CA PHE A 728 -11.23 -28.42 14.79
C PHE A 728 -9.98 -29.31 14.73
N SER A 729 -8.81 -28.79 15.10
CA SER A 729 -7.54 -29.50 14.94
C SER A 729 -7.43 -30.79 15.75
N LEU A 730 -8.09 -30.84 16.92
CA LEU A 730 -8.14 -32.04 17.77
C LEU A 730 -8.97 -33.19 17.16
N GLU A 731 -9.71 -32.95 16.07
CA GLU A 731 -10.48 -33.99 15.36
C GLU A 731 -9.70 -34.67 14.24
N ILE A 732 -8.44 -34.28 14.01
CA ILE A 732 -7.54 -34.96 13.10
C ILE A 732 -7.06 -36.27 13.75
N GLU A 733 -7.47 -37.41 13.19
CA GLU A 733 -7.13 -38.75 13.70
C GLU A 733 -5.61 -39.03 13.64
N GLY A 734 -4.95 -38.64 12.54
CA GLY A 734 -3.53 -38.85 12.32
C GLY A 734 -2.63 -38.02 13.24
N GLU A 735 -1.80 -38.69 14.05
CA GLU A 735 -0.92 -38.02 15.04
C GLU A 735 0.06 -37.02 14.41
N TYR A 736 0.75 -37.39 13.32
CA TYR A 736 1.68 -36.50 12.63
C TYR A 736 0.98 -35.29 12.03
N GLU A 737 -0.18 -35.48 11.41
CA GLU A 737 -0.97 -34.40 10.79
C GLU A 737 -1.52 -33.44 11.85
N ARG A 738 -2.02 -33.97 12.96
CA ARG A 738 -2.51 -33.18 14.08
C ARG A 738 -1.39 -32.35 14.71
N THR A 739 -0.25 -32.98 15.02
CA THR A 739 0.91 -32.27 15.59
C THR A 739 1.40 -31.17 14.65
N ALA A 740 1.48 -31.45 13.35
CA ALA A 740 1.87 -30.44 12.35
C ALA A 740 0.85 -29.28 12.28
N MET A 741 -0.45 -29.56 12.38
CA MET A 741 -1.49 -28.53 12.42
C MET A 741 -1.37 -27.65 13.67
N ILE A 742 -1.23 -28.24 14.86
CA ILE A 742 -1.08 -27.48 16.11
C ILE A 742 0.19 -26.63 16.09
N GLN A 743 1.33 -27.18 15.64
CA GLN A 743 2.57 -26.42 15.47
C GLN A 743 2.39 -25.25 14.50
N ARG A 744 1.69 -25.48 13.38
CA ARG A 744 1.37 -24.42 12.41
C ARG A 744 0.55 -23.32 13.07
N LEU A 745 -0.47 -23.66 13.85
CA LEU A 745 -1.30 -22.68 14.57
C LEU A 745 -0.46 -21.80 15.49
N LEU A 746 0.42 -22.40 16.29
CA LEU A 746 1.27 -21.68 17.24
C LEU A 746 2.16 -20.61 16.59
N THR A 747 2.59 -20.80 15.33
CA THR A 747 3.37 -19.78 14.62
C THR A 747 2.63 -18.44 14.47
N PHE A 748 1.29 -18.45 14.42
CA PHE A 748 0.47 -17.24 14.34
C PHE A 748 0.22 -16.58 15.70
N PHE A 749 0.54 -17.27 16.79
CA PHE A 749 0.41 -16.77 18.17
C PHE A 749 1.76 -16.56 18.85
N THR A 750 2.86 -16.46 18.09
CA THR A 750 4.22 -16.34 18.62
C THR A 750 4.36 -15.22 19.68
N ASP A 751 3.68 -14.09 19.51
CA ASP A 751 3.72 -12.99 20.50
C ASP A 751 3.12 -13.37 21.87
N TYR A 752 2.23 -14.36 21.92
CA TYR A 752 1.59 -14.85 23.14
C TYR A 752 2.31 -16.04 23.77
N VAL A 753 3.11 -16.77 22.98
CA VAL A 753 3.75 -18.02 23.44
C VAL A 753 5.26 -17.91 23.62
N LYS A 754 5.88 -16.76 23.28
CA LYS A 754 7.33 -16.50 23.43
C LYS A 754 7.87 -16.73 24.84
N GLU A 755 7.03 -16.52 25.85
CA GLU A 755 7.39 -16.62 27.27
C GLU A 755 7.22 -18.04 27.82
N PHE A 756 6.73 -19.01 27.02
CA PHE A 756 6.53 -20.37 27.48
C PHE A 756 7.80 -21.21 27.29
N ASP A 757 8.32 -21.78 28.39
CA ASP A 757 9.55 -22.59 28.41
C ASP A 757 9.37 -24.03 27.87
N SER A 758 8.23 -24.36 27.26
CA SER A 758 7.94 -25.70 26.70
C SER A 758 8.10 -25.78 25.18
N ALA A 759 8.65 -26.90 24.72
CA ALA A 759 8.74 -27.25 23.30
C ALA A 759 7.60 -28.17 22.83
N ASP A 760 6.73 -28.63 23.73
CA ASP A 760 5.60 -29.49 23.38
C ASP A 760 4.44 -28.63 22.83
N PRO A 761 4.04 -28.80 21.56
CA PRO A 761 3.02 -27.97 20.95
C PRO A 761 1.65 -28.10 21.62
N TYR A 762 1.35 -29.23 22.24
CA TYR A 762 0.07 -29.43 22.93
C TYR A 762 0.02 -28.69 24.26
N GLU A 763 1.12 -28.72 25.02
CA GLU A 763 1.26 -27.96 26.28
C GLU A 763 1.20 -26.45 26.02
N VAL A 764 2.00 -25.96 25.06
CA VAL A 764 2.04 -24.55 24.67
C VAL A 764 0.66 -24.06 24.24
N THR A 765 -0.10 -24.88 23.51
CA THR A 765 -1.47 -24.53 23.10
C THR A 765 -2.42 -24.52 24.31
N ALA A 766 -2.29 -25.45 25.26
CA ALA A 766 -3.12 -25.47 26.45
C ALA A 766 -2.91 -24.21 27.32
N TYR A 767 -1.66 -23.77 27.50
CA TYR A 767 -1.35 -22.52 28.19
C TYR A 767 -1.79 -21.27 27.40
N LEU A 768 -1.71 -21.32 26.07
CA LEU A 768 -2.29 -20.26 25.23
C LEU A 768 -3.79 -20.12 25.47
N LEU A 769 -4.53 -21.23 25.58
CA LEU A 769 -5.96 -21.19 25.89
C LEU A 769 -6.22 -20.70 27.33
N GLU A 770 -5.40 -21.13 28.29
CA GLU A 770 -5.49 -20.71 29.70
C GLU A 770 -5.32 -19.18 29.85
N GLY A 771 -4.40 -18.59 29.08
CA GLY A 771 -4.12 -17.15 29.10
C GLY A 771 -5.22 -16.27 28.51
N ILE A 772 -6.27 -16.85 27.91
CA ILE A 772 -7.39 -16.07 27.38
C ILE A 772 -8.34 -15.68 28.52
N GLU A 773 -8.64 -14.40 28.64
CA GLU A 773 -9.55 -13.90 29.67
C GLU A 773 -10.91 -14.61 29.64
N GLY A 774 -11.30 -15.21 30.77
CA GLY A 774 -12.56 -15.95 30.91
C GLY A 774 -12.55 -17.38 30.36
N ALA A 775 -11.45 -17.88 29.80
CA ALA A 775 -11.35 -19.24 29.27
C ALA A 775 -11.53 -20.32 30.36
N THR A 776 -10.89 -20.15 31.52
CA THR A 776 -10.99 -21.08 32.65
C THR A 776 -12.37 -21.10 33.30
N ALA A 777 -13.23 -20.13 32.98
CA ALA A 777 -14.63 -20.11 33.39
C ALA A 777 -15.57 -20.81 32.39
N SER A 778 -15.05 -21.27 31.24
CA SER A 778 -15.82 -21.97 30.20
C SER A 778 -15.57 -23.48 30.22
N SER A 779 -16.62 -24.27 30.44
CA SER A 779 -16.51 -25.73 30.44
C SER A 779 -16.05 -26.31 29.10
N GLN A 780 -16.39 -25.66 27.99
CA GLN A 780 -15.96 -26.04 26.63
C GLN A 780 -14.45 -25.84 26.45
N VAL A 781 -13.90 -24.73 26.93
CA VAL A 781 -12.46 -24.45 26.80
C VAL A 781 -11.65 -25.38 27.71
N LEU A 782 -12.12 -25.61 28.94
CA LEU A 782 -11.50 -26.58 29.86
C LEU A 782 -11.45 -28.00 29.25
N GLU A 783 -12.48 -28.40 28.50
CA GLU A 783 -12.49 -29.70 27.82
C GLU A 783 -11.46 -29.75 26.68
N LEU A 784 -11.27 -28.66 25.93
CA LEU A 784 -10.23 -28.57 24.91
C LEU A 784 -8.83 -28.62 25.52
N MET A 785 -8.60 -27.90 26.63
CA MET A 785 -7.34 -27.95 27.37
C MET A 785 -7.06 -29.37 27.89
N TYR A 786 -8.08 -30.06 28.41
CA TYR A 786 -7.97 -31.44 28.86
C TYR A 786 -7.50 -32.36 27.72
N ARG A 787 -8.15 -32.28 26.55
CA ARG A 787 -7.77 -33.07 25.37
C ARG A 787 -6.37 -32.74 24.85
N LEU A 788 -5.95 -31.48 24.91
CA LEU A 788 -4.58 -31.09 24.54
C LEU A 788 -3.55 -31.72 25.48
N LEU A 789 -3.77 -31.61 26.79
CA LEU A 789 -2.84 -32.14 27.79
C LEU A 789 -2.73 -33.66 27.74
N GLU A 790 -3.79 -34.40 27.35
CA GLU A 790 -3.69 -35.85 27.11
C GLU A 790 -2.64 -36.21 26.05
N HIS A 791 -2.37 -35.31 25.10
CA HIS A 791 -1.38 -35.48 24.05
C HIS A 791 0.01 -34.94 24.41
N THR A 792 0.18 -34.26 25.55
CA THR A 792 1.48 -33.73 26.01
C THR A 792 2.41 -34.86 26.40
N GLY A 793 3.60 -34.92 25.82
CA GLY A 793 4.55 -36.03 26.00
C GLY A 793 5.16 -36.10 27.40
N ASP A 794 5.48 -34.95 27.99
CA ASP A 794 6.06 -34.87 29.33
C ASP A 794 5.01 -35.17 30.41
N VAL A 795 5.33 -36.14 31.28
CA VAL A 795 4.39 -36.66 32.29
C VAL A 795 4.13 -35.63 33.39
N TYR A 796 5.13 -34.84 33.76
CA TYR A 796 5.01 -33.84 34.80
C TYR A 796 4.21 -32.63 34.31
N ALA A 797 4.50 -32.13 33.11
CA ALA A 797 3.74 -31.07 32.45
C ALA A 797 2.27 -31.46 32.27
N ARG A 798 2.02 -32.69 31.79
CA ARG A 798 0.66 -33.25 31.68
C ARG A 798 -0.04 -33.24 33.03
N TYR A 799 0.61 -33.73 34.08
CA TYR A 799 0.04 -33.76 35.42
C TYR A 799 -0.29 -32.36 35.95
N SER A 800 0.69 -31.45 35.89
CA SER A 800 0.56 -30.06 36.37
C SER A 800 -0.57 -29.31 35.64
N GLY A 801 -0.66 -29.44 34.32
CA GLY A 801 -1.75 -28.85 33.54
C GLY A 801 -3.11 -29.44 33.92
N MET A 802 -3.19 -30.77 34.09
CA MET A 802 -4.44 -31.45 34.45
C MET A 802 -4.89 -31.07 35.87
N TYR A 803 -3.96 -30.89 36.80
CA TYR A 803 -4.23 -30.38 38.14
C TYR A 803 -4.94 -29.01 38.09
N ARG A 804 -4.45 -28.09 37.26
CA ARG A 804 -5.08 -26.76 37.07
C ARG A 804 -6.49 -26.86 36.51
N ILE A 805 -6.72 -27.75 35.54
CA ILE A 805 -8.04 -28.00 34.96
C ILE A 805 -9.01 -28.55 36.01
N VAL A 806 -8.56 -29.49 36.84
CA VAL A 806 -9.37 -30.05 37.93
C VAL A 806 -9.78 -28.96 38.91
N SER A 807 -8.84 -28.10 39.32
CA SER A 807 -9.12 -26.97 40.19
C SER A 807 -10.16 -26.03 39.58
N ALA A 808 -10.04 -25.72 38.28
CA ALA A 808 -11.01 -24.89 37.56
C ALA A 808 -12.42 -25.54 37.50
N TYR A 809 -12.52 -26.85 37.22
CA TYR A 809 -13.81 -27.56 37.25
C TYR A 809 -14.44 -27.57 38.65
N SER A 810 -13.64 -27.74 39.70
CA SER A 810 -14.09 -27.68 41.08
C SER A 810 -14.62 -26.28 41.43
N ALA A 811 -13.95 -25.21 41.00
CA ALA A 811 -14.41 -23.83 41.17
C ALA A 811 -15.73 -23.54 40.42
N LEU A 812 -15.94 -24.18 39.26
CA LEU A 812 -17.20 -24.12 38.50
C LEU A 812 -18.33 -24.98 39.09
N GLY A 813 -18.07 -25.73 40.17
CA GLY A 813 -19.04 -26.63 40.79
C GLY A 813 -19.28 -27.95 40.03
N ASN A 814 -18.43 -28.30 39.07
CA ASN A 814 -18.53 -29.56 38.31
C ASN A 814 -17.67 -30.67 38.93
N ALA A 815 -18.04 -31.07 40.15
CA ALA A 815 -17.29 -32.05 40.93
C ALA A 815 -17.18 -33.43 40.24
N GLU A 816 -18.18 -33.85 39.46
CA GLU A 816 -18.15 -35.15 38.77
C GLU A 816 -17.05 -35.22 37.70
N ARG A 817 -16.84 -34.12 36.94
CA ARG A 817 -15.77 -34.07 35.93
C ARG A 817 -14.40 -34.00 36.59
N ALA A 818 -14.26 -33.18 37.62
CA ALA A 818 -13.04 -33.09 38.43
C ALA A 818 -12.66 -34.48 39.00
N GLU A 819 -13.60 -35.21 39.60
CA GLU A 819 -13.40 -36.55 40.16
C GLU A 819 -12.87 -37.55 39.11
N LYS A 820 -13.48 -37.57 37.91
CA LYS A 820 -13.07 -38.47 36.82
C LYS A 820 -11.63 -38.22 36.38
N ILE A 821 -11.22 -36.95 36.30
CA ILE A 821 -9.86 -36.58 35.92
C ILE A 821 -8.89 -36.99 37.03
N ILE A 822 -9.19 -36.70 38.30
CA ILE A 822 -8.34 -37.09 39.44
C ILE A 822 -8.12 -38.61 39.48
N LYS A 823 -9.18 -39.41 39.36
CA LYS A 823 -9.07 -40.88 39.38
C LYS A 823 -8.19 -41.40 38.24
N ARG A 824 -8.31 -40.81 37.05
CA ARG A 824 -7.47 -41.16 35.91
C ARG A 824 -6.01 -40.77 36.13
N LEU A 825 -5.74 -39.61 36.73
CA LEU A 825 -4.37 -39.22 37.09
C LEU A 825 -3.78 -40.18 38.12
N HIS A 826 -4.54 -40.54 39.16
CA HIS A 826 -4.13 -41.50 40.18
C HIS A 826 -3.72 -42.86 39.57
N GLU A 827 -4.52 -43.39 38.65
CA GLU A 827 -4.20 -44.64 37.92
C GLU A 827 -2.88 -44.56 37.13
N THR A 828 -2.50 -43.36 36.66
CA THR A 828 -1.27 -43.16 35.88
C THR A 828 -0.01 -42.91 36.72
N ILE A 829 -0.14 -42.45 37.97
CA ILE A 829 1.03 -42.13 38.82
C ILE A 829 1.90 -43.36 39.07
N GLY A 830 1.30 -44.56 39.19
CA GLY A 830 2.05 -45.82 39.36
C GLY A 830 3.01 -46.16 38.20
N THR A 831 2.96 -45.44 37.08
CA THR A 831 3.89 -45.59 35.95
C THR A 831 5.12 -44.69 36.02
N ILE A 832 5.16 -43.76 36.98
CA ILE A 832 6.28 -42.81 37.18
C ILE A 832 7.40 -43.50 37.95
N THR A 833 8.62 -43.41 37.41
CA THR A 833 9.80 -44.13 37.93
C THR A 833 10.47 -43.46 39.13
N GLU A 834 10.23 -42.17 39.36
CA GLU A 834 10.86 -41.39 40.44
C GLU A 834 9.93 -41.28 41.66
N PRO A 835 10.27 -41.90 42.81
CA PRO A 835 9.39 -41.95 43.98
C PRO A 835 9.02 -40.58 44.57
N SER A 836 9.92 -39.61 44.47
CA SER A 836 9.69 -38.25 44.98
C SER A 836 8.63 -37.51 44.19
N ILE A 837 8.68 -37.59 42.86
CA ILE A 837 7.67 -37.03 41.97
C ILE A 837 6.30 -37.69 42.24
N SER A 838 6.27 -39.02 42.35
CA SER A 838 5.04 -39.74 42.68
C SER A 838 4.45 -39.32 44.02
N ALA A 839 5.28 -39.13 45.05
CA ALA A 839 4.83 -38.68 46.37
C ALA A 839 4.23 -37.26 46.33
N ILE A 840 4.84 -36.33 45.58
CA ILE A 840 4.33 -34.97 45.39
C ILE A 840 2.98 -35.02 44.67
N MET A 841 2.90 -35.72 43.54
CA MET A 841 1.66 -35.85 42.77
C MET A 841 0.54 -36.49 43.60
N LEU A 842 0.83 -37.55 44.37
CA LEU A 842 -0.18 -38.16 45.23
C LEU A 842 -0.66 -37.22 46.34
N SER A 843 0.25 -36.42 46.92
CA SER A 843 -0.10 -35.40 47.92
C SER A 843 -1.03 -34.34 47.32
N ASP A 844 -0.71 -33.85 46.13
CA ASP A 844 -1.52 -32.87 45.41
C ASP A 844 -2.91 -33.41 45.04
N LEU A 845 -2.99 -34.65 44.52
CA LEU A 845 -4.28 -35.30 44.23
C LEU A 845 -5.10 -35.53 45.50
N ALA A 846 -4.47 -35.86 46.63
CA ALA A 846 -5.16 -35.99 47.91
C ALA A 846 -5.79 -34.64 48.33
N GLY A 847 -5.06 -33.54 48.16
CA GLY A 847 -5.57 -32.20 48.43
C GLY A 847 -6.78 -31.81 47.56
N LEU A 848 -6.74 -32.11 46.26
CA LEU A 848 -7.87 -31.86 45.35
C LEU A 848 -9.08 -32.78 45.62
N MET A 849 -8.82 -34.05 45.95
CA MET A 849 -9.87 -35.03 46.24
C MET A 849 -10.59 -34.76 47.56
N ALA A 850 -9.96 -34.03 48.50
CA ALA A 850 -10.53 -33.70 49.81
C ALA A 850 -11.94 -33.07 49.74
N GLY A 851 -12.19 -32.22 48.74
CA GLY A 851 -13.48 -31.57 48.52
C GLY A 851 -14.53 -32.42 47.78
N ILE A 852 -14.16 -33.61 47.30
CA ILE A 852 -14.98 -34.48 46.43
C ILE A 852 -15.26 -35.82 47.11
N ASP A 853 -14.22 -36.57 47.46
CA ASP A 853 -14.29 -37.88 48.12
C ASP A 853 -13.23 -37.98 49.23
N HIS A 854 -13.69 -37.79 50.47
CA HIS A 854 -12.83 -37.71 51.65
C HIS A 854 -12.06 -39.02 51.93
N ASP A 855 -12.66 -40.18 51.66
CA ASP A 855 -12.02 -41.47 51.92
C ASP A 855 -10.93 -41.75 50.87
N ALA A 856 -11.20 -41.41 49.60
CA ALA A 856 -10.20 -41.50 48.54
C ALA A 856 -9.01 -40.56 48.77
N ALA A 857 -9.27 -39.31 49.20
CA ALA A 857 -8.24 -38.34 49.54
C ALA A 857 -7.27 -38.87 50.60
N ARG A 858 -7.80 -39.53 51.65
CA ARG A 858 -6.99 -40.18 52.69
C ARG A 858 -6.20 -41.38 52.18
N GLY A 859 -6.78 -42.16 51.29
CA GLY A 859 -6.08 -43.23 50.59
C GLY A 859 -4.84 -42.71 49.86
N TYR A 860 -5.01 -41.63 49.09
CA TYR A 860 -3.91 -41.01 48.32
C TYR A 860 -2.84 -40.41 49.24
N LEU A 861 -3.22 -39.74 50.33
CA LEU A 861 -2.28 -39.21 51.32
C LEU A 861 -1.44 -40.33 51.97
N THR A 862 -2.08 -41.45 52.30
CA THR A 862 -1.40 -42.61 52.89
C THR A 862 -0.41 -43.23 51.90
N GLU A 863 -0.80 -43.33 50.63
CA GLU A 863 0.07 -43.82 49.56
C GLU A 863 1.28 -42.89 49.36
N ALA A 864 1.07 -41.57 49.35
CA ALA A 864 2.14 -40.57 49.27
C ALA A 864 3.11 -40.70 50.46
N GLN A 865 2.59 -40.86 51.68
CA GLN A 865 3.42 -41.05 52.88
C GLN A 865 4.26 -42.34 52.78
N GLY A 866 3.70 -43.42 52.25
CA GLY A 866 4.42 -44.68 52.05
C GLY A 866 5.62 -44.56 51.10
N MET A 867 5.59 -43.59 50.19
CA MET A 867 6.71 -43.32 49.26
C MET A 867 7.87 -42.59 49.95
N LEU A 868 7.65 -41.95 51.10
CA LEU A 868 8.68 -41.16 51.79
C LEU A 868 9.91 -42.00 52.17
N GLU A 869 9.74 -43.28 52.50
CA GLU A 869 10.83 -44.21 52.81
C GLU A 869 11.76 -44.48 51.62
N LEU A 870 11.32 -44.17 50.40
CA LEU A 870 12.03 -44.40 49.15
C LEU A 870 12.69 -43.12 48.59
N VAL A 871 12.53 -41.98 49.26
CA VAL A 871 13.01 -40.66 48.82
C VAL A 871 14.38 -40.36 49.43
N GLY A 872 15.25 -39.69 48.68
CA GLY A 872 16.56 -39.26 49.18
C GLY A 872 16.47 -38.11 50.19
N PRO A 873 17.47 -37.97 51.09
CA PRO A 873 17.43 -37.01 52.20
C PRO A 873 17.32 -35.54 51.74
N GLU A 874 17.79 -35.21 50.54
CA GLU A 874 17.72 -33.84 49.99
C GLU A 874 16.29 -33.38 49.64
N GLN A 875 15.39 -34.31 49.33
CA GLN A 875 14.01 -34.00 48.93
C GLN A 875 12.99 -34.32 50.03
N GLU A 876 13.42 -34.97 51.12
CA GLU A 876 12.54 -35.42 52.20
C GLU A 876 11.78 -34.24 52.85
N ALA A 877 12.48 -33.15 53.18
CA ALA A 877 11.89 -31.93 53.75
C ALA A 877 10.76 -31.37 52.88
N PHE A 878 11.00 -31.25 51.57
CA PHE A 878 10.04 -30.73 50.61
C PHE A 878 8.82 -31.64 50.44
N ILE A 879 8.99 -32.96 50.45
CA ILE A 879 7.86 -33.89 50.36
C ILE A 879 7.03 -33.89 51.64
N ARG A 880 7.67 -33.86 52.82
CA ARG A 880 6.97 -33.71 54.10
C ARG A 880 6.13 -32.43 54.12
N LYS A 881 6.65 -31.32 53.58
CA LYS A 881 5.86 -30.10 53.38
C LYS A 881 4.63 -30.36 52.50
N ASN A 882 4.77 -30.97 51.33
CA ASN A 882 3.64 -31.25 50.43
C ASN A 882 2.58 -32.18 51.07
N LEU A 883 3.02 -33.19 51.82
CA LEU A 883 2.15 -34.06 52.63
C LEU A 883 1.33 -33.26 53.65
N ILE A 884 1.94 -32.28 54.31
CA ILE A 884 1.27 -31.38 55.26
C ILE A 884 0.24 -30.48 54.54
N TYR A 885 0.56 -29.94 53.36
CA TYR A 885 -0.40 -29.16 52.56
C TYR A 885 -1.62 -29.99 52.14
N ALA A 886 -1.41 -31.25 51.78
CA ALA A 886 -2.49 -32.19 51.49
C ALA A 886 -3.36 -32.45 52.73
N ALA A 887 -2.73 -32.72 53.89
CA ALA A 887 -3.43 -32.92 55.16
C ALA A 887 -4.20 -31.66 55.61
N ARG A 888 -3.65 -30.46 55.41
CA ARG A 888 -4.34 -29.18 55.63
C ARG A 888 -5.61 -29.10 54.80
N SER A 889 -5.54 -29.47 53.51
CA SER A 889 -6.69 -29.45 52.61
C SER A 889 -7.78 -30.44 53.05
N ILE A 890 -7.39 -31.65 53.48
CA ILE A 890 -8.30 -32.66 54.04
C ILE A 890 -8.95 -32.16 55.35
N ASN A 891 -8.15 -31.58 56.25
CA ASN A 891 -8.62 -31.06 57.54
C ASN A 891 -9.55 -29.86 57.39
N ALA A 892 -9.33 -29.01 56.39
CA ALA A 892 -10.19 -27.86 56.10
C ALA A 892 -11.63 -28.26 55.78
N ILE A 893 -11.83 -29.40 55.10
CA ILE A 893 -13.15 -29.95 54.77
C ILE A 893 -13.74 -30.72 55.96
N ASN A 894 -12.94 -31.55 56.62
CA ASN A 894 -13.38 -32.39 57.74
C ASN A 894 -12.32 -32.42 58.83
N ARG A 895 -12.52 -31.57 59.85
CA ARG A 895 -11.56 -31.38 60.94
C ARG A 895 -11.48 -32.61 61.84
N GLN A 896 -10.31 -33.23 61.92
CA GLN A 896 -9.99 -34.25 62.91
C GLN A 896 -8.71 -33.86 63.66
N GLU A 897 -8.72 -33.98 64.99
CA GLU A 897 -7.55 -33.68 65.84
C GLU A 897 -6.34 -34.55 65.47
N GLN A 898 -6.58 -35.79 65.04
CA GLN A 898 -5.53 -36.72 64.60
C GLN A 898 -4.74 -36.20 63.39
N ASP A 899 -5.38 -35.42 62.49
CA ASP A 899 -4.70 -34.85 61.32
C ASP A 899 -3.75 -33.71 61.73
N ILE A 900 -4.07 -33.00 62.82
CA ILE A 900 -3.22 -31.94 63.39
C ILE A 900 -2.00 -32.58 64.07
N ASP A 901 -2.22 -33.58 64.92
CA ASP A 901 -1.14 -34.31 65.60
C ASP A 901 -0.17 -34.94 64.58
N TRP A 902 -0.71 -35.55 63.52
CA TRP A 902 0.08 -36.12 62.43
C TRP A 902 0.87 -35.04 61.67
N ALA A 903 0.28 -33.90 61.36
CA ALA A 903 0.98 -32.83 60.67
C ALA A 903 2.12 -32.24 61.52
N ILE A 904 1.91 -32.07 62.84
CA ILE A 904 2.96 -31.66 63.78
C ILE A 904 4.11 -32.69 63.83
N GLU A 905 3.79 -33.99 63.81
CA GLU A 905 4.79 -35.06 63.71
C GLU A 905 5.60 -34.94 62.41
N GLN A 906 4.95 -34.69 61.26
CA GLN A 906 5.65 -34.49 59.98
C GLN A 906 6.56 -33.25 59.99
N VAL A 907 6.11 -32.14 60.60
CA VAL A 907 6.92 -30.91 60.75
C VAL A 907 8.21 -31.20 61.54
N SER A 908 8.15 -32.05 62.57
CA SER A 908 9.32 -32.36 63.40
C SER A 908 10.46 -33.06 62.63
N GLY A 909 10.16 -33.65 61.47
CA GLY A 909 11.14 -34.27 60.58
C GLY A 909 11.74 -33.35 59.52
N ILE A 910 11.41 -32.05 59.52
CA ILE A 910 11.92 -31.08 58.54
C ILE A 910 13.13 -30.34 59.12
N GLU A 911 14.31 -30.57 58.55
CA GLU A 911 15.56 -29.91 58.99
C GLU A 911 15.81 -28.56 58.29
N ASP A 912 15.31 -28.38 57.06
CA ASP A 912 15.48 -27.13 56.32
C ASP A 912 14.61 -26.02 56.94
N PRO A 913 15.20 -24.87 57.36
CA PRO A 913 14.47 -23.84 58.09
C PRO A 913 13.42 -23.11 57.25
N VAL A 914 13.53 -23.11 55.91
CA VAL A 914 12.55 -22.48 55.02
C VAL A 914 11.32 -23.38 54.92
N GLU A 915 11.54 -24.65 54.56
CA GLU A 915 10.51 -25.67 54.47
C GLU A 915 9.80 -25.89 55.82
N TYR A 916 10.53 -25.76 56.93
CA TYR A 916 9.99 -25.86 58.28
C TYR A 916 9.00 -24.74 58.60
N VAL A 917 9.34 -23.48 58.27
CA VAL A 917 8.45 -22.33 58.50
C VAL A 917 7.21 -22.42 57.61
N ASP A 918 7.36 -22.79 56.34
CA ASP A 918 6.22 -23.02 55.42
C ASP A 918 5.27 -24.10 55.95
N ALA A 919 5.83 -25.21 56.41
CA ALA A 919 5.06 -26.32 56.96
C ALA A 919 4.33 -25.91 58.26
N LEU A 920 4.99 -25.14 59.14
CA LEU A 920 4.34 -24.56 60.32
C LEU A 920 3.22 -23.58 59.97
N ALA A 921 3.38 -22.78 58.92
CA ALA A 921 2.32 -21.89 58.43
C ALA A 921 1.09 -22.70 57.97
N ALA A 922 1.29 -23.81 57.27
CA ALA A 922 0.21 -24.71 56.88
C ALA A 922 -0.49 -25.35 58.10
N VAL A 923 0.27 -25.75 59.13
CA VAL A 923 -0.29 -26.29 60.38
C VAL A 923 -1.00 -25.21 61.20
N PHE A 924 -0.51 -23.97 61.20
CA PHE A 924 -1.14 -22.83 61.90
C PHE A 924 -2.61 -22.64 61.46
N ASP A 925 -2.89 -22.85 60.17
CA ASP A 925 -4.24 -22.77 59.60
C ASP A 925 -5.15 -23.94 60.05
N MET A 926 -4.59 -25.11 60.35
CA MET A 926 -5.33 -26.30 60.81
C MET A 926 -5.73 -26.17 62.29
N VAL A 927 -4.86 -25.59 63.11
CA VAL A 927 -5.10 -25.44 64.56
C VAL A 927 -6.15 -24.38 64.82
N SER A 928 -7.08 -24.60 65.76
CA SER A 928 -8.04 -23.59 66.22
C SER A 928 -7.78 -23.12 67.66
N GLU A 929 -6.95 -23.84 68.41
CA GLU A 929 -6.64 -23.53 69.81
C GLU A 929 -5.67 -22.34 69.93
N PRO A 930 -6.00 -21.28 70.70
CA PRO A 930 -5.17 -20.08 70.77
C PRO A 930 -3.76 -20.30 71.34
N THR A 931 -3.61 -21.23 72.29
CA THR A 931 -2.34 -21.58 72.95
C THR A 931 -1.38 -22.26 71.97
N GLN A 932 -1.83 -23.31 71.27
CA GLN A 932 -1.03 -23.99 70.24
C GLN A 932 -0.70 -23.06 69.06
N ARG A 933 -1.65 -22.22 68.62
CA ARG A 933 -1.36 -21.20 67.60
C ARG A 933 -0.25 -20.25 68.03
N LYS A 934 -0.25 -19.85 69.30
CA LYS A 934 0.81 -19.01 69.86
C LYS A 934 2.16 -19.74 69.85
N GLU A 935 2.19 -21.01 70.26
CA GLU A 935 3.42 -21.82 70.22
C GLU A 935 3.97 -21.98 68.80
N ILE A 936 3.11 -22.26 67.81
CA ILE A 936 3.50 -22.34 66.40
C ILE A 936 4.02 -20.98 65.89
N LEU A 937 3.31 -19.88 66.17
CA LEU A 937 3.75 -18.55 65.76
C LEU A 937 5.10 -18.17 66.38
N SER A 938 5.32 -18.48 67.65
CA SER A 938 6.60 -18.26 68.33
C SER A 938 7.71 -19.08 67.68
N ALA A 939 7.46 -20.36 67.33
CA ALA A 939 8.42 -21.19 66.61
C ALA A 939 8.73 -20.67 65.20
N MET A 940 7.74 -20.13 64.49
CA MET A 940 7.93 -19.46 63.19
C MET A 940 8.80 -18.21 63.34
N CYS A 941 8.49 -17.34 64.31
CA CYS A 941 9.23 -16.11 64.57
C CYS A 941 10.69 -16.39 64.97
N HIS A 942 10.92 -17.41 65.79
CA HIS A 942 12.26 -17.78 66.20
C HIS A 942 13.09 -18.37 65.04
N THR A 943 12.49 -19.30 64.29
CA THR A 943 13.18 -19.99 63.20
C THR A 943 13.47 -19.05 62.02
N VAL A 944 12.52 -18.18 61.66
CA VAL A 944 12.65 -17.29 60.50
C VAL A 944 13.85 -16.35 60.65
N VAL A 945 14.12 -15.85 61.86
CA VAL A 945 15.26 -14.94 62.13
C VAL A 945 16.61 -15.65 61.98
N SER A 946 16.64 -16.99 62.05
CA SER A 946 17.84 -17.81 61.92
C SER A 946 18.20 -18.23 60.48
N ILE A 947 17.31 -18.00 59.49
CA ILE A 947 17.53 -18.40 58.09
C ILE A 947 18.83 -17.79 57.54
N PRO A 948 19.81 -18.55 57.02
CA PRO A 948 21.15 -18.02 56.72
C PRO A 948 21.18 -16.90 55.66
N SER A 949 20.44 -17.05 54.56
CA SER A 949 20.40 -16.07 53.47
C SER A 949 19.57 -14.85 53.89
N PRO A 950 20.12 -13.61 53.89
CA PRO A 950 19.36 -12.42 54.27
C PRO A 950 18.18 -12.16 53.33
N TYR A 951 18.27 -12.58 52.07
CA TYR A 951 17.22 -12.38 51.06
C TYR A 951 16.03 -13.33 51.29
N ILE A 952 16.31 -14.63 51.46
CA ILE A 952 15.29 -15.61 51.82
C ILE A 952 14.71 -15.30 53.21
N ARG A 953 15.56 -14.87 54.15
CA ARG A 953 15.12 -14.44 55.47
C ARG A 953 14.14 -13.27 55.40
N LEU A 954 14.43 -12.24 54.59
CA LEU A 954 13.57 -11.07 54.48
C LEU A 954 12.20 -11.42 53.86
N SER A 955 12.20 -12.28 52.84
CA SER A 955 10.99 -12.90 52.27
C SER A 955 10.13 -13.54 53.36
N MET A 956 10.70 -14.51 54.05
CA MET A 956 9.97 -15.30 55.04
C MET A 956 9.56 -14.44 56.24
N LEU A 957 10.34 -13.42 56.60
CA LEU A 957 9.97 -12.44 57.63
C LEU A 957 8.70 -11.68 57.24
N TYR A 958 8.49 -11.35 55.96
CA TYR A 958 7.25 -10.73 55.51
C TYR A 958 6.06 -11.69 55.60
N ASP A 959 6.25 -12.96 55.25
CA ASP A 959 5.20 -13.97 55.33
C ASP A 959 4.77 -14.23 56.77
N VAL A 960 5.74 -14.44 57.67
CA VAL A 960 5.50 -14.64 59.11
C VAL A 960 4.89 -13.39 59.77
N ALA A 961 5.28 -12.20 59.33
CA ALA A 961 4.70 -10.94 59.85
C ALA A 961 3.20 -10.82 59.63
N GLN A 962 2.63 -11.42 58.58
CA GLN A 962 1.17 -11.42 58.37
C GLN A 962 0.43 -12.15 59.50
N PHE A 963 1.00 -13.26 59.98
CA PHE A 963 0.48 -14.01 61.11
C PHE A 963 0.64 -13.22 62.41
N ALA A 964 1.82 -12.62 62.65
CA ALA A 964 2.09 -11.84 63.86
C ALA A 964 1.28 -10.53 63.93
N GLU A 965 1.05 -9.84 62.81
CA GLU A 965 0.18 -8.66 62.74
C GLU A 965 -1.24 -8.99 63.24
N THR A 966 -1.71 -10.22 63.03
CA THR A 966 -3.06 -10.65 63.41
C THR A 966 -3.11 -11.28 64.80
N TYR A 967 -2.17 -12.16 65.13
CA TYR A 967 -2.22 -13.03 66.31
C TYR A 967 -1.04 -12.87 67.28
N GLY A 968 0.00 -12.12 66.91
CA GLY A 968 1.20 -11.92 67.73
C GLY A 968 0.98 -10.96 68.89
N ASP A 969 1.78 -11.15 69.93
CA ASP A 969 1.90 -10.22 71.05
C ASP A 969 3.17 -9.36 70.95
N GLU A 970 3.50 -8.62 72.01
CA GLU A 970 4.62 -7.69 72.01
C GLU A 970 5.97 -8.40 71.79
N GLU A 971 6.12 -9.65 72.26
CA GLU A 971 7.36 -10.41 72.16
C GLU A 971 7.61 -10.89 70.72
N GLU A 972 6.61 -11.52 70.07
CA GLU A 972 6.77 -11.97 68.68
C GLU A 972 6.91 -10.79 67.70
N ILE A 973 6.18 -9.70 67.94
CA ILE A 973 6.29 -8.49 67.12
C ILE A 973 7.68 -7.87 67.28
N ASP A 974 8.23 -7.79 68.49
CA ASP A 974 9.57 -7.26 68.71
C ASP A 974 10.66 -8.14 68.09
N GLU A 975 10.55 -9.47 68.19
CA GLU A 975 11.49 -10.41 67.56
C GLU A 975 11.52 -10.26 66.04
N LEU A 976 10.34 -10.13 65.40
CA LEU A 976 10.23 -9.90 63.96
C LEU A 976 10.73 -8.52 63.54
N LEU A 977 10.42 -7.46 64.30
CA LEU A 977 10.93 -6.11 64.00
C LEU A 977 12.46 -6.06 64.08
N ASP A 978 13.04 -6.67 65.12
CA ASP A 978 14.50 -6.76 65.26
C ASP A 978 15.11 -7.62 64.16
N GLY A 979 14.43 -8.70 63.77
CA GLY A 979 14.80 -9.54 62.63
C GLY A 979 14.81 -8.74 61.32
N MET A 980 13.75 -7.99 61.05
CA MET A 980 13.60 -7.14 59.85
C MET A 980 14.66 -6.04 59.81
N GLU A 981 14.89 -5.31 60.89
CA GLU A 981 15.88 -4.21 60.92
C GLU A 981 17.30 -4.75 60.70
N LYS A 982 17.66 -5.85 61.39
CA LYS A 982 18.97 -6.50 61.20
C LYS A 982 19.14 -6.97 59.76
N THR A 983 18.11 -7.61 59.19
CA THR A 983 18.16 -8.16 57.84
C THR A 983 18.22 -7.07 56.77
N ALA A 984 17.45 -5.99 56.92
CA ALA A 984 17.49 -4.81 56.06
C ALA A 984 18.88 -4.15 56.05
N GLY A 985 19.65 -4.25 57.14
CA GLY A 985 21.04 -3.77 57.20
C GLY A 985 22.01 -4.49 56.26
N TYR A 986 21.66 -5.68 55.76
CA TYR A 986 22.47 -6.45 54.81
C TYR A 986 22.09 -6.21 53.35
N VAL A 987 20.90 -5.64 53.08
CA VAL A 987 20.37 -5.42 51.72
C VAL A 987 20.91 -4.12 51.12
N GLN A 988 21.41 -4.18 49.89
CA GLN A 988 22.04 -3.05 49.20
C GLN A 988 21.07 -2.24 48.33
N ILE A 989 19.89 -2.77 48.01
CA ILE A 989 18.89 -2.10 47.17
C ILE A 989 18.02 -1.16 48.01
N PRO A 990 18.15 0.18 47.86
CA PRO A 990 17.54 1.15 48.78
C PRO A 990 16.01 1.10 48.85
N PHE A 991 15.34 0.81 47.74
CA PHE A 991 13.88 0.67 47.69
C PHE A 991 13.41 -0.50 48.55
N ILE A 992 14.12 -1.65 48.53
CA ILE A 992 13.77 -2.83 49.34
C ILE A 992 13.91 -2.51 50.82
N VAL A 993 15.02 -1.88 51.23
CA VAL A 993 15.23 -1.41 52.61
C VAL A 993 14.13 -0.45 53.06
N SER A 994 13.75 0.48 52.18
CA SER A 994 12.67 1.45 52.46
C SER A 994 11.31 0.77 52.57
N MET A 995 11.05 -0.26 51.76
CA MET A 995 9.86 -1.12 51.85
C MET A 995 9.84 -1.93 53.15
N THR A 996 10.97 -2.46 53.59
CA THR A 996 11.06 -3.15 54.90
C THR A 996 10.71 -2.22 56.04
N ARG A 997 11.29 -1.02 56.07
CA ARG A 997 10.96 0.00 57.07
C ARG A 997 9.51 0.46 57.00
N GLN A 998 8.95 0.55 55.78
CA GLN A 998 7.51 0.79 55.60
C GLN A 998 6.67 -0.32 56.23
N ARG A 999 7.00 -1.60 55.99
CA ARG A 999 6.28 -2.73 56.58
C ARG A 999 6.39 -2.76 58.09
N MET A 1000 7.58 -2.53 58.64
CA MET A 1000 7.81 -2.41 60.08
C MET A 1000 6.95 -1.30 60.70
N ALA A 1001 6.89 -0.13 60.04
CA ALA A 1001 6.03 0.96 60.49
C ALA A 1001 4.54 0.56 60.44
N GLN A 1002 4.08 -0.09 59.37
CA GLN A 1002 2.70 -0.58 59.25
C GLN A 1002 2.36 -1.59 60.34
N MET A 1003 3.26 -2.53 60.65
CA MET A 1003 3.10 -3.52 61.73
C MET A 1003 3.04 -2.85 63.10
N LEU A 1004 3.88 -1.86 63.37
CA LEU A 1004 3.78 -1.06 64.59
C LEU A 1004 2.47 -0.26 64.65
N PHE A 1005 1.96 0.24 63.53
CA PHE A 1005 0.66 0.92 63.51
C PHE A 1005 -0.51 -0.03 63.73
N SER A 1006 -0.50 -1.23 63.15
CA SER A 1006 -1.52 -2.24 63.41
C SER A 1006 -1.50 -2.65 64.88
N PHE A 1007 -0.31 -2.80 65.46
CA PHE A 1007 -0.14 -3.12 66.87
C PHE A 1007 -0.53 -1.96 67.80
N TYR A 1008 -0.23 -0.72 67.44
CA TYR A 1008 -0.72 0.47 68.14
C TYR A 1008 -2.25 0.55 68.13
N ARG A 1009 -2.89 0.28 66.99
CA ARG A 1009 -4.37 0.26 66.89
C ARG A 1009 -5.00 -0.78 67.82
N LYS A 1010 -4.33 -1.91 68.04
CA LYS A 1010 -4.79 -2.97 68.96
C LYS A 1010 -4.50 -2.66 70.43
N SER A 1011 -3.31 -2.17 70.74
CA SER A 1011 -2.83 -2.01 72.12
C SER A 1011 -3.10 -0.64 72.73
N GLY A 1012 -3.27 0.41 71.91
CA GLY A 1012 -3.45 1.80 72.33
C GLY A 1012 -2.22 2.45 72.99
N LYS A 1013 -1.05 1.79 73.01
CA LYS A 1013 0.14 2.31 73.71
C LYS A 1013 0.85 3.39 72.88
N PRO A 1014 0.98 4.64 73.36
CA PRO A 1014 1.57 5.75 72.59
C PRO A 1014 3.08 5.56 72.29
N ILE A 1015 3.80 4.76 73.09
CA ILE A 1015 5.21 4.44 72.86
C ILE A 1015 5.41 3.71 71.52
N ILE A 1016 4.47 2.85 71.15
CA ILE A 1016 4.51 2.09 69.88
C ILE A 1016 4.28 3.03 68.70
N GLN A 1017 3.35 3.98 68.84
CA GLN A 1017 3.12 5.02 67.84
C GLN A 1017 4.37 5.88 67.62
N GLN A 1018 5.05 6.28 68.70
CA GLN A 1018 6.29 7.05 68.60
C GLN A 1018 7.39 6.24 67.87
N ARG A 1019 7.56 4.95 68.22
CA ARG A 1019 8.51 4.06 67.54
C ARG A 1019 8.20 3.94 66.05
N ALA A 1020 6.93 3.85 65.66
CA ALA A 1020 6.53 3.83 64.26
C ALA A 1020 6.87 5.15 63.52
N VAL A 1021 6.63 6.29 64.17
CA VAL A 1021 6.99 7.63 63.63
C VAL A 1021 8.51 7.77 63.47
N ASP A 1022 9.29 7.26 64.43
CA ASP A 1022 10.74 7.28 64.39
C ASP A 1022 11.27 6.44 63.20
N ILE A 1023 10.68 5.26 62.95
CA ILE A 1023 11.00 4.42 61.78
C ILE A 1023 10.66 5.16 60.48
N VAL A 1024 9.45 5.73 60.35
CA VAL A 1024 9.06 6.49 59.15
C VAL A 1024 10.00 7.65 58.89
N SER A 1025 10.46 8.33 59.94
CA SER A 1025 11.39 9.46 59.82
C SER A 1025 12.77 9.03 59.31
N ALA A 1026 13.19 7.79 59.59
CA ALA A 1026 14.45 7.20 59.15
C ALA A 1026 14.41 6.57 57.73
N ILE A 1027 13.27 6.62 57.03
CA ILE A 1027 13.17 6.14 55.64
C ILE A 1027 13.90 7.11 54.71
N ASP A 1028 14.85 6.58 53.92
CA ASP A 1028 15.67 7.37 52.99
C ASP A 1028 14.94 7.72 51.68
N ASP A 1029 13.96 6.91 51.31
CA ASP A 1029 13.08 7.12 50.16
C ASP A 1029 12.08 8.26 50.45
N ASP A 1030 12.26 9.38 49.75
CA ASP A 1030 11.46 10.58 49.96
C ASP A 1030 9.97 10.36 49.62
N ARG A 1031 9.64 9.47 48.69
CA ARG A 1031 8.26 9.17 48.28
C ARG A 1031 7.55 8.32 49.32
N ILE A 1032 8.15 7.20 49.71
CA ILE A 1032 7.58 6.29 50.72
C ILE A 1032 7.39 7.05 52.02
N ARG A 1033 8.42 7.78 52.46
CA ARG A 1033 8.34 8.64 53.64
C ARG A 1033 7.22 9.66 53.55
N TYR A 1034 7.08 10.34 52.40
CA TYR A 1034 6.01 11.30 52.19
C TYR A 1034 4.63 10.66 52.30
N ASN A 1035 4.41 9.55 51.61
CA ASN A 1035 3.12 8.85 51.61
C ASN A 1035 2.72 8.36 53.00
N LEU A 1036 3.67 7.78 53.74
CA LEU A 1036 3.42 7.30 55.11
C LEU A 1036 3.13 8.46 56.07
N MET A 1037 3.91 9.55 56.02
CA MET A 1037 3.63 10.72 56.88
C MET A 1037 2.23 11.32 56.61
N VAL A 1038 1.79 11.36 55.35
CA VAL A 1038 0.43 11.80 54.98
C VAL A 1038 -0.63 10.83 55.52
N GLN A 1039 -0.43 9.52 55.38
CA GLN A 1039 -1.36 8.51 55.92
C GLN A 1039 -1.49 8.59 57.44
N LEU A 1040 -0.47 9.11 58.13
CA LEU A 1040 -0.41 9.23 59.58
C LEU A 1040 -0.88 10.59 60.11
N GLU A 1041 -1.40 11.44 59.24
CA GLU A 1041 -1.84 12.81 59.55
C GLU A 1041 -0.77 13.63 60.29
N GLN A 1042 0.51 13.31 60.10
CA GLN A 1042 1.61 14.05 60.71
C GLN A 1042 1.91 15.31 59.88
N GLU A 1043 2.07 16.45 60.56
CA GLU A 1043 2.48 17.67 59.87
C GLU A 1043 3.92 17.53 59.34
N MET A 1044 4.06 17.73 58.04
CA MET A 1044 5.37 17.72 57.38
C MET A 1044 6.28 18.81 57.95
N PRO A 1045 7.58 18.53 58.18
CA PRO A 1045 8.53 19.55 58.60
C PRO A 1045 8.57 20.73 57.60
N GLN A 1046 8.60 21.97 58.09
CA GLN A 1046 8.67 23.16 57.22
C GLN A 1046 9.88 23.17 56.27
N SER A 1047 10.95 22.43 56.61
CA SER A 1047 12.14 22.26 55.78
C SER A 1047 11.88 21.51 54.45
N TRP A 1048 10.77 20.76 54.31
CA TRP A 1048 10.48 19.92 53.14
C TRP A 1048 10.27 20.72 51.84
N LYS A 1049 9.64 21.89 51.92
CA LYS A 1049 9.33 22.74 50.74
C LYS A 1049 10.57 23.18 49.96
N ASN A 1050 11.73 23.24 50.61
CA ASN A 1050 12.99 23.66 49.99
C ASN A 1050 13.83 22.48 49.45
N THR A 1051 13.35 21.25 49.60
CA THR A 1051 14.05 20.05 49.10
C THR A 1051 13.79 19.82 47.61
N VAL A 1052 14.63 19.01 46.97
CA VAL A 1052 14.44 18.61 45.56
C VAL A 1052 13.12 17.85 45.40
N TYR A 1053 12.82 16.95 46.34
CA TYR A 1053 11.56 16.20 46.31
C TYR A 1053 10.33 17.10 46.54
N GLY A 1054 10.42 18.12 47.39
CA GLY A 1054 9.38 19.15 47.52
C GLY A 1054 9.07 19.84 46.19
N ARG A 1055 10.10 20.15 45.39
CA ARG A 1055 9.91 20.71 44.03
C ARG A 1055 9.34 19.70 43.03
N ILE A 1056 9.65 18.41 43.18
CA ILE A 1056 9.01 17.34 42.38
C ILE A 1056 7.51 17.30 42.67
N LEU A 1057 7.11 17.38 43.94
CA LEU A 1057 5.70 17.46 44.34
C LEU A 1057 5.00 18.71 43.79
N ASP A 1058 5.64 19.89 43.86
CA ASP A 1058 5.08 21.11 43.27
C ASP A 1058 4.89 21.00 41.74
N CYS A 1059 5.75 20.24 41.06
CA CYS A 1059 5.66 20.00 39.63
C CYS A 1059 4.64 18.90 39.28
N ARG A 1060 4.38 17.96 40.19
CA ARG A 1060 3.44 16.84 39.99
C ARG A 1060 2.07 17.32 39.53
N ASP A 1061 1.53 18.34 40.19
CA ASP A 1061 0.18 18.85 39.89
C ASP A 1061 0.14 19.61 38.56
N LYS A 1062 1.26 20.22 38.14
CA LYS A 1062 1.41 20.82 36.81
C LYS A 1062 1.49 19.76 35.70
N ILE A 1063 2.22 18.67 35.94
CA ILE A 1063 2.37 17.55 35.00
C ILE A 1063 1.03 16.82 34.83
N ARG A 1064 0.31 16.53 35.93
CA ARG A 1064 -1.02 15.91 35.89
C ARG A 1064 -2.03 16.71 35.08
N ASN A 1065 -1.98 18.04 35.17
CA ASN A 1065 -2.91 18.92 34.46
C ASN A 1065 -2.40 19.36 33.08
N GLY A 1066 -1.24 18.86 32.61
CA GLY A 1066 -0.63 19.27 31.33
C GLY A 1066 -0.15 20.73 31.26
N ASN A 1067 -0.16 21.45 32.38
CA ASN A 1067 0.10 22.91 32.47
C ASN A 1067 1.56 23.24 32.84
N TYR A 1068 2.51 22.37 32.49
CA TYR A 1068 3.93 22.60 32.74
C TYR A 1068 4.59 23.27 31.54
N THR A 1069 5.48 24.22 31.78
CA THR A 1069 6.26 24.87 30.72
C THR A 1069 7.63 24.22 30.56
N THR A 1070 8.28 24.42 29.41
CA THR A 1070 9.68 24.03 29.22
C THR A 1070 10.61 24.66 30.29
N LYS A 1071 10.28 25.87 30.77
CA LYS A 1071 11.03 26.53 31.85
C LYS A 1071 10.88 25.80 33.19
N ASP A 1072 9.68 25.30 33.50
CA ASP A 1072 9.44 24.51 34.72
C ASP A 1072 10.28 23.22 34.70
N MET A 1073 10.29 22.50 33.58
CA MET A 1073 11.08 21.26 33.43
C MET A 1073 12.59 21.51 33.50
N VAL A 1074 13.09 22.60 32.89
CA VAL A 1074 14.51 22.97 32.98
C VAL A 1074 14.91 23.39 34.40
N ALA A 1075 14.04 24.08 35.13
CA ALA A 1075 14.29 24.44 36.52
C ALA A 1075 14.35 23.21 37.43
N LEU A 1076 13.48 22.22 37.19
CA LEU A 1076 13.45 20.96 37.92
C LEU A 1076 14.68 20.08 37.60
N ASP A 1077 15.05 19.96 36.32
CA ASP A 1077 16.26 19.26 35.89
C ASP A 1077 17.52 19.83 36.56
N ARG A 1078 17.65 21.16 36.62
CA ARG A 1078 18.76 21.82 37.34
C ARG A 1078 18.75 21.51 38.84
N ALA A 1079 17.57 21.41 39.46
CA ALA A 1079 17.45 21.08 40.88
C ALA A 1079 17.90 19.64 41.15
N ILE A 1080 17.51 18.69 40.29
CA ILE A 1080 17.93 17.28 40.39
C ILE A 1080 19.43 17.15 40.15
N ARG A 1081 19.98 17.77 39.10
CA ARG A 1081 21.43 17.73 38.79
C ARG A 1081 22.31 18.35 39.87
N ALA A 1082 21.76 19.23 40.72
CA ALA A 1082 22.47 19.80 41.87
C ALA A 1082 22.68 18.80 43.02
N VAL A 1083 21.98 17.67 43.02
CA VAL A 1083 22.16 16.60 44.01
C VAL A 1083 23.52 15.92 43.78
N PRO A 1084 24.39 15.77 44.79
CA PRO A 1084 25.73 15.21 44.58
C PRO A 1084 25.71 13.72 44.20
N ASP A 1085 24.80 12.94 44.79
CA ASP A 1085 24.73 11.49 44.53
C ASP A 1085 23.92 11.17 43.27
N ARG A 1086 24.56 10.51 42.31
CA ARG A 1086 23.95 10.11 41.04
C ARG A 1086 22.89 9.03 41.19
N ALA A 1087 23.03 8.14 42.17
CA ALA A 1087 21.99 7.14 42.46
C ALA A 1087 20.67 7.84 42.82
N LYS A 1088 20.74 8.81 43.73
CA LYS A 1088 19.59 9.62 44.15
C LYS A 1088 19.01 10.48 43.00
N ARG A 1089 19.83 10.93 42.05
CA ARG A 1089 19.32 11.58 40.81
C ARG A 1089 18.54 10.60 39.93
N ALA A 1090 19.08 9.40 39.71
CA ALA A 1090 18.41 8.37 38.92
C ALA A 1090 17.04 8.07 39.54
N THR A 1091 16.97 7.88 40.86
CA THR A 1091 15.72 7.75 41.62
C THR A 1091 14.76 8.91 41.35
N TYR A 1092 15.19 10.17 41.46
CA TYR A 1092 14.30 11.32 41.22
C TYR A 1092 13.79 11.41 39.77
N TYR A 1093 14.60 11.07 38.78
CA TYR A 1093 14.13 10.98 37.39
C TYR A 1093 13.16 9.81 37.18
N THR A 1094 13.37 8.68 37.84
CA THR A 1094 12.42 7.55 37.85
C THR A 1094 11.08 7.95 38.44
N GLU A 1095 11.05 8.72 39.53
CA GLU A 1095 9.80 9.24 40.09
C GLU A 1095 9.06 10.19 39.12
N LEU A 1096 9.81 11.03 38.39
CA LEU A 1096 9.21 11.88 37.36
C LEU A 1096 8.68 11.09 36.17
N TYR A 1097 9.34 9.98 35.80
CA TYR A 1097 8.81 9.04 34.83
C TYR A 1097 7.43 8.51 35.29
N LEU A 1098 7.33 8.02 36.53
CA LEU A 1098 6.08 7.47 37.08
C LEU A 1098 4.96 8.52 37.15
N ILE A 1099 5.28 9.74 37.57
CA ILE A 1099 4.33 10.86 37.61
C ILE A 1099 3.84 11.23 36.20
N ALA A 1100 4.74 11.32 35.21
CA ALA A 1100 4.37 11.65 33.84
C ALA A 1100 3.59 10.52 33.16
N ARG A 1101 3.96 9.27 33.42
CA ARG A 1101 3.29 8.08 32.87
C ARG A 1101 1.88 7.92 33.41
N SER A 1102 1.68 8.09 34.72
CA SER A 1102 0.35 8.09 35.34
C SER A 1102 -0.53 9.27 34.88
N ALA A 1103 0.07 10.36 34.40
CA ALA A 1103 -0.62 11.49 33.78
C ALA A 1103 -0.84 11.35 32.25
N MET A 1104 -0.56 10.18 31.66
CA MET A 1104 -0.60 9.92 30.20
C MET A 1104 0.28 10.87 29.36
N GLN A 1105 1.33 11.44 29.95
CA GLN A 1105 2.30 12.31 29.26
C GLN A 1105 3.50 11.47 28.76
N HIS A 1106 3.26 10.61 27.77
CA HIS A 1106 4.23 9.59 27.32
C HIS A 1106 5.59 10.16 26.90
N GLU A 1107 5.61 11.26 26.13
CA GLU A 1107 6.87 11.87 25.67
C GLU A 1107 7.75 12.39 26.81
N VAL A 1108 7.13 12.94 27.86
CA VAL A 1108 7.86 13.41 29.04
C VAL A 1108 8.32 12.22 29.86
N ALA A 1109 7.46 11.22 30.05
CA ALA A 1109 7.82 10.00 30.75
C ALA A 1109 9.08 9.38 30.12
N ASP A 1110 9.05 9.10 28.82
CA ASP A 1110 10.17 8.45 28.12
C ASP A 1110 11.47 9.28 28.25
N ARG A 1111 11.36 10.60 28.18
CA ARG A 1111 12.51 11.50 28.41
C ARG A 1111 13.06 11.40 29.84
N MET A 1112 12.20 11.35 30.85
CA MET A 1112 12.64 11.25 32.25
C MET A 1112 13.30 9.90 32.53
N LEU A 1113 12.77 8.80 31.96
CA LEU A 1113 13.39 7.48 32.07
C LEU A 1113 14.77 7.45 31.42
N LEU A 1114 14.93 8.07 30.24
CA LEU A 1114 16.24 8.24 29.60
C LEU A 1114 17.21 9.02 30.50
N CYS A 1115 16.79 10.11 31.13
CA CYS A 1115 17.63 10.85 32.07
C CYS A 1115 18.04 10.00 33.29
N ALA A 1116 17.13 9.15 33.81
CA ALA A 1116 17.44 8.23 34.90
C ALA A 1116 18.53 7.22 34.49
N LEU A 1117 18.37 6.61 33.31
CA LEU A 1117 19.33 5.66 32.73
C LEU A 1117 20.69 6.32 32.45
N GLU A 1118 20.72 7.58 31.97
CA GLU A 1118 21.95 8.32 31.76
C GLU A 1118 22.73 8.56 33.05
N GLU A 1119 22.04 8.89 34.14
CA GLU A 1119 22.68 9.05 35.46
C GLU A 1119 23.19 7.70 36.00
N ALA A 1120 22.39 6.62 35.90
CA ALA A 1120 22.78 5.28 36.31
C ALA A 1120 24.00 4.76 35.54
N ARG A 1121 24.05 4.96 34.21
CA ARG A 1121 25.13 4.47 33.32
C ARG A 1121 26.52 5.02 33.69
N ILE A 1122 26.62 6.13 34.39
CA ILE A 1122 27.90 6.75 34.76
C ILE A 1122 28.39 6.25 36.13
N ILE A 1123 27.52 5.58 36.92
CA ILE A 1123 27.86 5.08 38.25
C ILE A 1123 28.93 3.99 38.15
N ARG A 1124 29.95 4.10 39.01
CA ARG A 1124 31.00 3.11 39.26
C ARG A 1124 31.15 2.93 40.78
N PRO A 1125 31.50 1.73 41.28
CA PRO A 1125 31.75 0.47 40.57
C PRO A 1125 30.48 -0.13 39.93
N LEU A 1126 30.64 -1.19 39.12
CA LEU A 1126 29.54 -1.85 38.42
C LEU A 1126 28.50 -2.48 39.37
N SER A 1127 28.93 -3.03 40.51
CA SER A 1127 28.03 -3.54 41.54
C SER A 1127 27.02 -2.48 42.00
N ARG A 1128 27.51 -1.28 42.33
CA ARG A 1128 26.64 -0.15 42.72
C ARG A 1128 25.67 0.26 41.61
N ARG A 1129 26.07 0.13 40.34
CA ARG A 1129 25.19 0.41 39.20
C ARG A 1129 24.08 -0.64 39.07
N ALA A 1130 24.43 -1.93 39.20
CA ALA A 1130 23.46 -3.02 39.18
C ALA A 1130 22.40 -2.82 40.28
N PHE A 1131 22.81 -2.45 41.49
CA PHE A 1131 21.86 -2.14 42.58
C PHE A 1131 20.94 -0.95 42.28
N VAL A 1132 21.45 0.10 41.62
CA VAL A 1132 20.62 1.25 41.22
C VAL A 1132 19.64 0.88 40.11
N LEU A 1133 20.03 0.03 39.16
CA LEU A 1133 19.12 -0.46 38.13
C LEU A 1133 18.05 -1.40 38.72
N GLY A 1134 18.43 -2.27 39.67
CA GLY A 1134 17.49 -3.08 40.45
C GLY A 1134 16.50 -2.22 41.26
N ASP A 1135 17.00 -1.17 41.94
CA ASP A 1135 16.17 -0.19 42.65
C ASP A 1135 15.14 0.48 41.72
N MET A 1136 15.58 0.88 40.51
CA MET A 1136 14.68 1.43 39.50
C MET A 1136 13.64 0.39 39.06
N ALA A 1137 14.05 -0.86 38.79
CA ALA A 1137 13.15 -1.93 38.37
C ALA A 1137 12.04 -2.17 39.42
N CYS A 1138 12.40 -2.32 40.70
CA CYS A 1138 11.42 -2.51 41.77
C CYS A 1138 10.43 -1.34 41.89
N ARG A 1139 10.89 -0.09 41.72
CA ARG A 1139 10.01 1.10 41.73
C ARG A 1139 8.99 1.09 40.59
N LEU A 1140 9.41 0.70 39.40
CA LEU A 1140 8.51 0.62 38.25
C LEU A 1140 7.48 -0.49 38.43
N TYR A 1141 7.92 -1.64 38.93
CA TYR A 1141 7.05 -2.77 39.21
C TYR A 1141 5.99 -2.45 40.27
N ALA A 1142 6.37 -1.75 41.35
CA ALA A 1142 5.44 -1.31 42.40
C ALA A 1142 4.27 -0.45 41.85
N GLU A 1143 4.46 0.20 40.70
CA GLU A 1143 3.43 0.98 40.01
C GLU A 1143 2.78 0.25 38.82
N ARG A 1144 2.97 -1.07 38.73
CA ARG A 1144 2.43 -1.98 37.69
C ARG A 1144 2.94 -1.69 36.28
N TYR A 1145 4.18 -1.22 36.15
CA TYR A 1145 4.87 -1.11 34.85
C TYR A 1145 5.80 -2.29 34.61
N GLU A 1146 5.22 -3.47 34.41
CA GLU A 1146 5.93 -4.76 34.36
C GLU A 1146 6.98 -4.82 33.24
N ASP A 1147 6.60 -4.53 31.98
CA ASP A 1147 7.51 -4.63 30.83
C ASP A 1147 8.81 -3.83 31.04
N ARG A 1148 8.67 -2.58 31.49
CA ARG A 1148 9.83 -1.70 31.73
C ARG A 1148 10.60 -2.09 32.98
N SER A 1149 9.96 -2.70 33.98
CA SER A 1149 10.68 -3.22 35.15
C SER A 1149 11.56 -4.41 34.78
N ARG A 1150 11.07 -5.32 33.92
CA ARG A 1150 11.84 -6.48 33.42
C ARG A 1150 13.05 -6.01 32.60
N GLU A 1151 12.87 -5.06 31.69
CA GLU A 1151 13.98 -4.49 30.91
C GLU A 1151 15.09 -3.90 31.79
N LEU A 1152 14.74 -3.18 32.87
CA LEU A 1152 15.69 -2.60 33.81
C LEU A 1152 16.41 -3.68 34.63
N LEU A 1153 15.71 -4.74 34.97
CA LEU A 1153 16.28 -5.88 35.67
C LEU A 1153 17.27 -6.65 34.79
N ASP A 1154 16.94 -6.86 33.52
CA ASP A 1154 17.86 -7.43 32.53
C ASP A 1154 19.11 -6.56 32.36
N MET A 1155 18.95 -5.24 32.33
CA MET A 1155 20.09 -4.31 32.34
C MET A 1155 20.94 -4.46 33.62
N ALA A 1156 20.32 -4.64 34.78
CA ALA A 1156 21.03 -4.85 36.04
C ALA A 1156 21.83 -6.16 36.04
N VAL A 1157 21.23 -7.26 35.57
CA VAL A 1157 21.87 -8.57 35.38
C VAL A 1157 23.01 -8.47 34.36
N GLY A 1158 22.79 -7.72 33.27
CA GLY A 1158 23.82 -7.43 32.28
C GLY A 1158 25.03 -6.69 32.86
N GLU A 1159 24.82 -5.74 33.78
CA GLU A 1159 25.92 -5.07 34.48
C GLU A 1159 26.63 -5.99 35.49
N ALA A 1160 25.89 -6.90 36.15
CA ALA A 1160 26.45 -7.92 37.03
C ALA A 1160 27.36 -8.91 36.28
N LEU A 1161 26.94 -9.39 35.09
CA LEU A 1161 27.74 -10.25 34.22
C LEU A 1161 29.10 -9.64 33.83
N ASN A 1162 29.18 -8.31 33.79
CA ASN A 1162 30.39 -7.58 33.44
C ASN A 1162 31.37 -7.40 34.63
N ILE A 1163 31.02 -7.87 35.83
CA ILE A 1163 31.89 -7.88 37.01
C ILE A 1163 32.86 -9.05 36.91
N ARG A 1164 34.18 -8.77 36.94
CA ARG A 1164 35.24 -9.78 36.80
C ARG A 1164 35.50 -10.61 38.05
N ASP A 1165 35.23 -10.03 39.22
CA ASP A 1165 35.39 -10.72 40.50
C ASP A 1165 34.15 -11.60 40.74
N SER A 1166 34.33 -12.92 40.79
CA SER A 1166 33.22 -13.85 40.97
C SER A 1166 32.52 -13.68 42.31
N THR A 1167 33.26 -13.34 43.38
CA THR A 1167 32.66 -13.16 44.71
C THR A 1167 31.71 -11.97 44.73
N ILE A 1168 32.15 -10.83 44.19
CA ILE A 1168 31.32 -9.62 44.07
C ILE A 1168 30.16 -9.84 43.10
N ARG A 1169 30.36 -10.61 42.03
CA ARG A 1169 29.31 -10.92 41.06
C ARG A 1169 28.21 -11.78 41.70
N ASP A 1170 28.58 -12.80 42.44
CA ASP A 1170 27.64 -13.71 43.10
C ASP A 1170 26.86 -12.94 44.18
N GLU A 1171 27.52 -12.07 44.97
CA GLU A 1171 26.84 -11.13 45.90
C GLU A 1171 25.83 -10.22 45.18
N VAL A 1172 26.17 -9.72 43.98
CA VAL A 1172 25.25 -8.89 43.18
C VAL A 1172 24.08 -9.69 42.64
N TYR A 1173 24.28 -10.96 42.27
CA TYR A 1173 23.17 -11.82 41.86
C TYR A 1173 22.22 -12.11 43.00
N ASP A 1174 22.74 -12.38 44.20
CA ASP A 1174 21.89 -12.62 45.37
C ASP A 1174 21.02 -11.38 45.69
N GLU A 1175 21.57 -10.16 45.56
CA GLU A 1175 20.79 -8.91 45.68
C GLU A 1175 19.74 -8.74 44.58
N LEU A 1176 20.08 -9.06 43.33
CA LEU A 1176 19.14 -8.97 42.21
C LEU A 1176 18.07 -10.07 42.25
N ASP A 1177 18.35 -11.23 42.88
CA ASP A 1177 17.36 -12.29 43.13
C ASP A 1177 16.18 -11.77 43.94
N MET A 1178 16.46 -10.94 44.96
CA MET A 1178 15.40 -10.29 45.73
C MET A 1178 14.55 -9.33 44.86
N SER A 1179 15.19 -8.62 43.92
CA SER A 1179 14.46 -7.78 42.96
C SER A 1179 13.59 -8.62 42.02
N MET A 1180 14.11 -9.76 41.56
CA MET A 1180 13.38 -10.73 40.74
C MET A 1180 12.17 -11.29 41.47
N ARG A 1181 12.33 -11.73 42.72
CA ARG A 1181 11.22 -12.24 43.56
C ARG A 1181 10.14 -11.20 43.77
N ILE A 1182 10.51 -9.95 44.10
CA ILE A 1182 9.53 -8.86 44.23
C ILE A 1182 8.74 -8.66 42.93
N ILE A 1183 9.39 -8.78 41.77
CA ILE A 1183 8.78 -8.60 40.44
C ILE A 1183 7.96 -9.83 39.99
N GLN A 1184 8.31 -11.05 40.43
CA GLN A 1184 7.66 -12.29 40.00
C GLN A 1184 6.55 -12.75 40.96
N GLU A 1185 6.76 -12.62 42.27
CA GLU A 1185 5.91 -13.23 43.29
C GLU A 1185 4.84 -12.27 43.86
N HIS A 1186 4.71 -11.05 43.31
CA HIS A 1186 3.64 -10.09 43.66
C HIS A 1186 3.55 -9.73 45.15
N TRP A 1187 4.68 -9.52 45.83
CA TRP A 1187 4.71 -9.18 47.27
C TRP A 1187 4.25 -7.74 47.61
N LEU A 1188 3.85 -6.97 46.60
CA LEU A 1188 3.43 -5.56 46.66
C LEU A 1188 1.96 -5.42 46.29
#